data_AF-A0A4P8I9V4-F1
#
_entry.id   AF-A0A4P8I9V4-F1
#
_cell.length_a   1.000
_cell.length_b   1.000
_cell.length_c   1.000
_cell.angle_alpha   90.00
_cell.angle_beta   90.00
_cell.angle_gamma   90.00
#
_symmetry.space_group_name_H-M   'P 1'
#
loop_
_entity.id
_entity.type
_entity.pdbx_description
1 polymer ?
#
loop_
_entity_poly.entity_id
_entity_poly.type
_entity_poly.pdbx_seq_one_letter_code
_entity_poly.pdbx_strand_id
1 'polypeptide(L)'
;MGVDGFWNRTLFRRSILFLGKQTPYGKVRCEDCWEKLEYNVECGNKEKKGEMRAMKKKRGNKVLCIMMAVCLTVTTVLLSFPEDIYGADSSMGRYLESITVDAETGTSYRDRYDTNFYNKIKNEYNTSYTKEEPLQINNAGQLAAFSAVVRNEPKCDFKGKFVKLTSDIDLEGTPLKIEKETTGAPDPDIRYETFKATIKTSDGSEKVSNTWAPIGSNKTPFRGSFDGDKHTIKGMVVYEKLNDPKDDTFVGLFGRVEAGTIRNLGIENAYVMVKVTNGQNYVAAGSLVGTMREGVHIENCYGSGGAVCVSSKLNRKDIGTGGDAGGLVGSSIRGIQGEQTEPLPCEIKDSYGNVDAYVAIDGVGGAISHAGGLAGWNSFDIENSFGSGDAYSTSLNSGKISVQAYAGGLVGYNESDTAFKEDRTKSIKNSYGSGKAAAYAYNSKPLTQDGANNQEVKAYAGGLAGSNLRAAIESCYGRGDVYAASFVDDPDNNYTTDSCMSLYGGLLGTNSSDGEIRNSYRNSDAKMAGLRGDKVLTETTKINKDGMSLTRQEMTGTGPGRASEKMKGFDPGVWIFTEDRDLNAAAGERIGYFPRLAAINYPSGSEPSYQKTDALEPEITSDLSTQEILYNRGTRAAALEIKARVGDSGALEYQWYQSERNVTAGGTKLTGEDKASYTPPTDTVGTRYYYCIVTNENNQATGAKTAVSTSKAAKITVTMDHVHNWLSNWSSDDTHHWHKCKAAACPVKDKRNMNGYAPHQKNKGVVTKKPTYTQTGVKTYSCKICGHAMKMEKLPKLVPGAPNVKSSTTYKTVKLSWKRVKGVKGYQIYRASKKNGKYKKVKTTKAGSWTNKKLTTGKTYYYKVRAYKKEGKKTVYGSFSKKVKAVPRTKAPKFTLKPGRRSIRVVWKKVDGGHGYRIYRARSKDGKYKMLKDSRAYIPGYTSIGITANHKYYYKLRSYRIVKGKKVYSAYTKVKTVRTK
;
A
#
# COMPACT_ATOMS: atom_id res chain seq x y z
N MET A 1 -42.56 42.57 -33.67
CA MET A 1 -43.91 43.20 -33.65
C MET A 1 -44.73 42.42 -32.63
N GLY A 2 -45.59 43.07 -31.83
CA GLY A 2 -46.08 42.52 -30.55
C GLY A 2 -45.04 42.75 -29.42
N VAL A 3 -45.32 43.16 -28.17
CA VAL A 3 -46.55 43.45 -27.37
C VAL A 3 -47.62 42.34 -27.31
N ASP A 4 -48.21 41.96 -26.17
CA ASP A 4 -47.97 42.23 -24.73
C ASP A 4 -48.67 41.13 -23.87
N GLY A 5 -48.51 40.98 -22.54
CA GLY A 5 -47.64 41.69 -21.59
C GLY A 5 -48.33 42.08 -20.26
N PHE A 6 -48.45 41.18 -19.25
CA PHE A 6 -48.97 41.55 -17.91
C PHE A 6 -48.30 40.84 -16.71
N TRP A 7 -48.34 41.48 -15.55
CA TRP A 7 -47.66 41.08 -14.30
C TRP A 7 -48.61 40.52 -13.23
N ASN A 8 -48.07 39.78 -12.25
CA ASN A 8 -48.67 39.67 -10.91
C ASN A 8 -47.66 40.13 -9.82
N ARG A 9 -48.16 40.76 -8.74
CA ARG A 9 -47.40 41.76 -7.95
C ARG A 9 -47.03 41.34 -6.51
N THR A 10 -47.25 40.09 -6.13
CA THR A 10 -47.31 39.69 -4.70
C THR A 10 -45.96 39.51 -3.99
N LEU A 11 -44.90 39.13 -4.68
CA LEU A 11 -43.63 38.70 -4.05
C LEU A 11 -42.73 39.84 -3.53
N PHE A 12 -42.91 41.07 -3.97
CA PHE A 12 -41.96 42.17 -3.70
C PHE A 12 -41.98 42.72 -2.25
N ARG A 13 -42.85 42.20 -1.37
CA ARG A 13 -43.16 42.81 -0.06
C ARG A 13 -42.66 42.08 1.19
N ARG A 14 -41.88 40.99 1.08
CA ARG A 14 -41.37 40.23 2.26
C ARG A 14 -39.85 40.23 2.48
N SER A 15 -39.03 40.65 1.51
CA SER A 15 -37.56 40.47 1.58
C SER A 15 -36.78 41.56 2.34
N ILE A 16 -37.44 42.60 2.87
CA ILE A 16 -36.77 43.79 3.45
C ILE A 16 -36.42 43.61 4.95
N LEU A 17 -36.71 42.45 5.56
CA LEU A 17 -36.78 42.32 7.02
C LEU A 17 -35.90 41.22 7.67
N PHE A 18 -34.72 40.88 7.12
CA PHE A 18 -33.78 39.96 7.83
C PHE A 18 -32.26 40.16 7.62
N LEU A 19 -31.77 41.36 7.27
CA LEU A 19 -30.32 41.64 7.24
C LEU A 19 -29.92 42.81 8.16
N GLY A 20 -29.65 42.49 9.42
CA GLY A 20 -29.24 43.47 10.41
C GLY A 20 -28.63 42.92 11.69
N LYS A 21 -27.38 42.41 11.63
CA LYS A 21 -26.43 42.38 12.78
C LYS A 21 -24.97 42.03 12.39
N GLN A 22 -24.07 42.96 12.71
CA GLN A 22 -22.69 42.77 13.21
C GLN A 22 -21.58 42.11 12.34
N THR A 23 -20.79 42.97 11.65
CA THR A 23 -19.34 43.31 11.90
C THR A 23 -18.25 42.23 12.14
N PRO A 24 -16.93 42.48 11.92
CA PRO A 24 -16.22 43.75 11.63
C PRO A 24 -15.17 43.68 10.48
N TYR A 25 -14.33 44.73 10.35
CA TYR A 25 -13.27 44.97 9.34
C TYR A 25 -13.78 45.27 7.91
N GLY A 26 -13.22 46.21 7.14
CA GLY A 26 -12.20 47.23 7.43
C GLY A 26 -12.10 48.24 6.28
N LYS A 27 -11.77 49.52 6.56
CA LYS A 27 -11.78 50.59 5.53
C LYS A 27 -10.70 50.39 4.45
N VAL A 28 -11.10 50.44 3.19
CA VAL A 28 -10.28 50.88 2.06
C VAL A 28 -11.10 51.88 1.25
N ARG A 29 -10.50 53.01 0.85
CA ARG A 29 -11.01 53.88 -0.23
C ARG A 29 -10.09 53.68 -1.43
N CYS A 30 -10.67 53.55 -2.62
CA CYS A 30 -9.96 53.73 -3.88
C CYS A 30 -10.68 54.83 -4.67
N GLU A 31 -10.09 56.02 -4.65
CA GLU A 31 -10.17 56.99 -5.73
C GLU A 31 -8.76 57.06 -6.36
N ASP A 32 -8.63 57.66 -7.54
CA ASP A 32 -7.38 57.81 -8.31
C ASP A 32 -6.68 56.51 -8.78
N CYS A 33 -7.12 55.99 -9.93
CA CYS A 33 -6.28 56.05 -11.14
C CYS A 33 -7.08 55.59 -12.38
N TRP A 34 -7.66 56.55 -13.10
CA TRP A 34 -7.99 56.37 -14.52
C TRP A 34 -6.72 56.57 -15.38
N GLU A 35 -6.81 56.21 -16.66
CA GLU A 35 -5.78 56.28 -17.71
C GLU A 35 -4.64 55.23 -17.69
N LYS A 36 -4.21 54.88 -18.93
CA LYS A 36 -3.01 54.10 -19.31
C LYS A 36 -3.01 52.60 -18.99
N LEU A 37 -3.81 51.86 -19.77
CA LEU A 37 -3.41 50.55 -20.30
C LEU A 37 -3.99 50.38 -21.71
N GLU A 38 -3.20 50.76 -22.73
CA GLU A 38 -3.48 50.40 -24.12
C GLU A 38 -3.03 48.95 -24.35
N TYR A 39 -3.89 48.12 -24.95
CA TYR A 39 -3.51 46.79 -25.42
C TYR A 39 -3.71 46.73 -26.94
N ASN A 40 -2.59 46.63 -27.67
CA ASN A 40 -2.64 46.34 -29.10
C ASN A 40 -3.11 44.91 -29.33
N VAL A 41 -4.22 44.77 -30.07
CA VAL A 41 -4.69 43.47 -30.59
C VAL A 41 -4.94 43.62 -32.09
N GLU A 42 -3.97 43.17 -32.89
CA GLU A 42 -4.12 43.12 -34.34
C GLU A 42 -5.00 41.94 -34.75
N CYS A 43 -6.28 42.20 -35.02
CA CYS A 43 -7.17 41.23 -35.64
C CYS A 43 -7.11 41.35 -37.17
N GLY A 44 -6.58 40.31 -37.83
CA GLY A 44 -6.28 40.28 -39.26
C GLY A 44 -7.46 40.10 -40.23
N ASN A 45 -8.71 40.27 -39.79
CA ASN A 45 -9.89 40.13 -40.66
C ASN A 45 -10.47 41.51 -41.05
N LYS A 46 -10.71 41.73 -42.35
CA LYS A 46 -11.18 43.01 -42.91
C LYS A 46 -12.68 43.27 -42.71
N GLU A 47 -13.54 42.25 -42.70
CA GLU A 47 -15.00 42.44 -42.73
C GLU A 47 -15.53 43.11 -41.45
N LYS A 48 -15.07 42.65 -40.27
CA LYS A 48 -15.47 43.20 -38.97
C LYS A 48 -14.97 44.63 -38.68
N LYS A 49 -14.23 45.27 -39.60
CA LYS A 49 -13.92 46.71 -39.52
C LYS A 49 -15.04 47.62 -40.07
N GLY A 50 -16.01 47.07 -40.81
CA GLY A 50 -17.19 47.82 -41.27
C GLY A 50 -18.15 48.15 -40.14
N GLU A 51 -18.59 47.13 -39.40
CA GLU A 51 -19.65 47.20 -38.39
C GLU A 51 -19.32 48.19 -37.25
N MET A 52 -18.08 48.18 -36.75
CA MET A 52 -17.63 49.11 -35.70
C MET A 52 -17.65 50.59 -36.11
N ARG A 53 -17.70 50.93 -37.41
CA ARG A 53 -17.84 52.33 -37.86
C ARG A 53 -19.30 52.80 -37.85
N ALA A 54 -20.28 51.91 -37.94
CA ALA A 54 -21.71 52.27 -37.97
C ALA A 54 -22.21 52.84 -36.63
N MET A 55 -21.77 52.29 -35.50
CA MET A 55 -22.27 52.67 -34.17
C MET A 55 -21.84 54.08 -33.69
N LYS A 56 -20.94 54.78 -34.40
CA LYS A 56 -20.30 56.00 -33.86
C LYS A 56 -21.02 57.33 -34.16
N LYS A 57 -22.21 57.33 -34.79
CA LYS A 57 -22.81 58.57 -35.38
C LYS A 57 -24.25 58.94 -34.98
N LYS A 58 -24.81 58.44 -33.87
CA LYS A 58 -26.05 59.00 -33.27
C LYS A 58 -25.94 59.16 -31.75
N ARG A 59 -25.76 60.41 -31.28
CA ARG A 59 -26.02 60.82 -29.89
C ARG A 59 -27.44 61.39 -29.83
N GLY A 60 -28.30 60.89 -28.93
CA GLY A 60 -29.72 61.23 -29.00
C GLY A 60 -30.61 61.04 -27.78
N ASN A 61 -30.11 60.64 -26.60
CA ASN A 61 -30.84 60.87 -25.34
C ASN A 61 -30.00 60.65 -24.08
N LYS A 62 -29.92 61.65 -23.18
CA LYS A 62 -29.21 61.49 -21.88
C LYS A 62 -29.94 60.54 -20.92
N VAL A 63 -31.28 60.50 -20.97
CA VAL A 63 -32.09 59.55 -20.21
C VAL A 63 -31.81 58.11 -20.66
N LEU A 64 -31.63 57.88 -21.97
CA LEU A 64 -31.30 56.55 -22.50
C LEU A 64 -29.89 56.12 -22.08
N CYS A 65 -28.91 57.02 -21.98
CA CYS A 65 -27.61 56.70 -21.39
C CYS A 65 -27.69 56.38 -19.90
N ILE A 66 -28.58 57.00 -19.13
CA ILE A 66 -28.79 56.67 -17.72
C ILE A 66 -29.55 55.35 -17.58
N MET A 67 -30.57 55.07 -18.38
CA MET A 67 -31.24 53.77 -18.39
C MET A 67 -30.35 52.66 -18.94
N MET A 68 -29.44 52.92 -19.90
CA MET A 68 -28.44 51.95 -20.33
C MET A 68 -27.33 51.77 -19.29
N ALA A 69 -26.90 52.82 -18.58
CA ALA A 69 -25.95 52.68 -17.48
C ALA A 69 -26.57 51.90 -16.31
N VAL A 70 -27.80 52.22 -15.91
CA VAL A 70 -28.54 51.50 -14.87
C VAL A 70 -28.85 50.08 -15.34
N CYS A 71 -29.31 49.84 -16.57
CA CYS A 71 -29.49 48.49 -17.09
C CYS A 71 -28.17 47.72 -17.23
N LEU A 72 -27.03 48.36 -17.53
CA LEU A 72 -25.72 47.68 -17.55
C LEU A 72 -25.17 47.41 -16.15
N THR A 73 -25.41 48.28 -15.16
CA THR A 73 -25.08 47.97 -13.76
C THR A 73 -26.05 46.97 -13.15
N VAL A 74 -27.32 46.99 -13.54
CA VAL A 74 -28.34 46.05 -13.06
C VAL A 74 -28.22 44.71 -13.78
N THR A 75 -27.82 44.63 -15.06
CA THR A 75 -27.44 43.34 -15.65
C THR A 75 -26.08 42.86 -15.18
N THR A 76 -25.05 43.69 -14.98
CA THR A 76 -23.79 43.18 -14.39
C THR A 76 -23.92 42.81 -12.91
N VAL A 77 -24.87 43.37 -12.16
CA VAL A 77 -25.19 42.94 -10.78
C VAL A 77 -26.23 41.80 -10.72
N LEU A 78 -27.14 41.66 -11.70
CA LEU A 78 -28.01 40.47 -11.81
C LEU A 78 -27.29 39.26 -12.43
N LEU A 79 -26.31 39.47 -13.32
CA LEU A 79 -25.38 38.46 -13.85
C LEU A 79 -24.12 38.31 -12.96
N SER A 80 -24.16 38.81 -11.73
CA SER A 80 -23.23 38.43 -10.66
C SER A 80 -23.94 38.07 -9.34
N PHE A 81 -25.22 37.70 -9.41
CA PHE A 81 -25.66 36.55 -8.63
C PHE A 81 -24.97 35.31 -9.21
N PRO A 82 -24.59 34.32 -8.39
CA PRO A 82 -23.81 33.19 -8.88
C PRO A 82 -24.63 32.31 -9.85
N GLU A 83 -23.93 31.67 -10.79
CA GLU A 83 -24.51 30.59 -11.60
C GLU A 83 -24.91 29.39 -10.70
N ASP A 84 -24.30 29.30 -9.52
CA ASP A 84 -24.52 28.35 -8.41
C ASP A 84 -25.99 28.24 -7.92
N ILE A 85 -26.91 29.11 -8.35
CA ILE A 85 -28.34 29.05 -7.99
C ILE A 85 -29.11 28.02 -8.85
N TYR A 86 -28.57 27.58 -9.99
CA TYR A 86 -29.17 26.53 -10.85
C TYR A 86 -28.30 25.27 -10.98
N GLY A 87 -28.01 24.64 -9.83
CA GLY A 87 -27.98 23.18 -9.71
C GLY A 87 -26.76 22.40 -10.22
N ALA A 88 -25.92 22.94 -11.09
CA ALA A 88 -24.72 22.26 -11.57
C ALA A 88 -23.53 23.21 -11.79
N ASP A 89 -22.52 23.12 -10.91
CA ASP A 89 -21.27 23.86 -11.09
C ASP A 89 -20.38 23.18 -12.15
N SER A 90 -20.03 23.94 -13.20
CA SER A 90 -19.06 23.55 -14.24
C SER A 90 -17.65 23.25 -13.71
N SER A 91 -17.39 23.45 -12.42
CA SER A 91 -16.20 22.93 -11.72
C SER A 91 -16.24 21.43 -11.50
N MET A 92 -17.41 20.78 -11.47
CA MET A 92 -17.54 19.37 -11.09
C MET A 92 -16.80 18.46 -12.08
N GLY A 93 -16.95 18.67 -13.39
CA GLY A 93 -16.14 18.00 -14.42
C GLY A 93 -14.63 18.24 -14.25
N ARG A 94 -14.22 19.41 -13.76
CA ARG A 94 -12.80 19.77 -13.49
C ARG A 94 -12.25 19.16 -12.20
N TYR A 95 -13.10 18.80 -11.23
CA TYR A 95 -12.68 18.03 -10.05
C TYR A 95 -12.53 16.54 -10.37
N LEU A 96 -13.36 15.99 -11.25
CA LEU A 96 -13.31 14.57 -11.65
C LEU A 96 -12.01 14.19 -12.41
N GLU A 97 -11.34 15.12 -13.11
CA GLU A 97 -10.04 14.87 -13.79
C GLU A 97 -8.83 14.67 -12.84
N SER A 98 -8.98 14.98 -11.55
CA SER A 98 -7.92 15.71 -10.84
C SER A 98 -6.84 14.90 -10.09
N ILE A 99 -6.74 13.57 -10.29
CA ILE A 99 -5.66 12.75 -9.68
C ILE A 99 -4.29 13.26 -10.16
N THR A 100 -3.59 13.94 -9.25
CA THR A 100 -2.38 14.73 -9.54
C THR A 100 -1.23 14.22 -8.68
N VAL A 101 -0.08 13.93 -9.31
CA VAL A 101 1.12 13.47 -8.59
C VAL A 101 2.23 14.51 -8.69
N ASP A 102 2.39 15.25 -7.59
CA ASP A 102 3.29 16.40 -7.41
C ASP A 102 4.70 15.93 -7.02
N ALA A 103 5.32 15.17 -7.94
CA ALA A 103 6.68 14.66 -7.83
C ALA A 103 7.26 14.26 -9.21
N GLU A 104 8.58 14.29 -9.33
CA GLU A 104 9.32 13.67 -10.43
C GLU A 104 9.62 12.19 -10.16
N THR A 105 10.03 11.45 -11.20
CA THR A 105 10.61 10.10 -11.03
C THR A 105 12.05 10.16 -10.49
N GLY A 106 12.36 9.21 -9.61
CA GLY A 106 13.68 8.97 -9.00
C GLY A 106 14.28 7.64 -9.46
N THR A 107 14.82 6.85 -8.53
CA THR A 107 15.34 5.49 -8.80
C THR A 107 14.22 4.46 -8.94
N SER A 108 14.46 3.39 -9.71
CA SER A 108 13.54 2.25 -9.86
C SER A 108 14.22 0.90 -9.61
N TYR A 109 13.44 -0.09 -9.16
CA TYR A 109 13.84 -1.49 -9.13
C TYR A 109 13.96 -2.13 -10.52
N ARG A 110 13.52 -1.45 -11.59
CA ARG A 110 13.87 -1.81 -12.98
C ARG A 110 15.41 -1.85 -13.17
N ASP A 111 16.13 -0.94 -12.52
CA ASP A 111 17.59 -0.76 -12.67
C ASP A 111 18.39 -1.25 -11.44
N ARG A 112 17.71 -1.54 -10.32
CA ARG A 112 18.31 -1.82 -8.99
C ARG A 112 17.99 -3.24 -8.50
N TYR A 113 18.48 -4.27 -9.19
CA TYR A 113 18.29 -5.68 -8.81
C TYR A 113 19.61 -6.45 -8.62
N ASP A 114 19.57 -7.60 -7.96
CA ASP A 114 20.73 -8.49 -7.80
C ASP A 114 21.01 -9.27 -9.09
N THR A 115 21.99 -8.79 -9.87
CA THR A 115 22.38 -9.40 -11.15
C THR A 115 22.92 -10.83 -11.00
N ASN A 116 23.47 -11.21 -9.85
CA ASN A 116 23.92 -12.59 -9.62
C ASN A 116 22.70 -13.50 -9.40
N PHE A 117 21.70 -13.03 -8.67
CA PHE A 117 20.45 -13.75 -8.47
C PHE A 117 19.62 -13.85 -9.76
N TYR A 118 19.58 -12.79 -10.57
CA TYR A 118 18.99 -12.80 -11.93
C TYR A 118 19.59 -13.92 -12.78
N ASN A 119 20.93 -13.97 -12.88
CA ASN A 119 21.63 -14.98 -13.65
C ASN A 119 21.46 -16.39 -13.06
N LYS A 120 21.38 -16.51 -11.72
CA LYS A 120 21.07 -17.78 -11.05
C LYS A 120 19.72 -18.33 -11.52
N ILE A 121 18.65 -17.54 -11.39
CA ILE A 121 17.29 -17.94 -11.77
C ILE A 121 17.26 -18.36 -13.24
N LYS A 122 17.79 -17.53 -14.13
CA LYS A 122 17.82 -17.78 -15.57
C LYS A 122 18.50 -19.10 -15.95
N ASN A 123 19.61 -19.43 -15.28
CA ASN A 123 20.42 -20.60 -15.61
C ASN A 123 19.84 -21.90 -15.01
N GLU A 124 19.20 -21.83 -13.85
CA GLU A 124 18.64 -22.99 -13.13
C GLU A 124 17.15 -23.26 -13.46
N TYR A 125 16.48 -22.34 -14.16
CA TYR A 125 15.02 -22.35 -14.37
C TYR A 125 14.45 -23.71 -14.80
N ASN A 126 15.09 -24.36 -15.79
CA ASN A 126 14.62 -25.65 -16.31
C ASN A 126 14.71 -26.75 -15.24
N THR A 127 15.80 -26.80 -14.48
CA THR A 127 16.18 -27.92 -13.59
C THR A 127 15.69 -27.79 -12.16
N SER A 128 15.26 -26.61 -11.73
CA SER A 128 15.05 -26.29 -10.30
C SER A 128 13.67 -25.69 -10.02
N TYR A 129 13.44 -25.25 -8.78
CA TYR A 129 12.23 -24.54 -8.33
C TYR A 129 10.96 -25.41 -8.32
N THR A 130 11.13 -26.65 -7.81
CA THR A 130 10.03 -27.57 -7.49
C THR A 130 9.33 -27.15 -6.18
N LYS A 131 8.29 -27.88 -5.78
CA LYS A 131 7.53 -27.62 -4.55
C LYS A 131 8.36 -27.87 -3.28
N GLU A 132 9.32 -28.78 -3.37
CA GLU A 132 10.25 -29.20 -2.31
C GLU A 132 11.43 -28.23 -2.18
N GLU A 133 11.95 -27.75 -3.32
CA GLU A 133 13.06 -26.79 -3.41
C GLU A 133 12.65 -25.50 -4.16
N PRO A 134 11.73 -24.68 -3.59
CA PRO A 134 11.26 -23.46 -4.22
C PRO A 134 12.34 -22.37 -4.29
N LEU A 135 12.19 -21.42 -5.21
CA LEU A 135 13.06 -20.24 -5.31
C LEU A 135 12.94 -19.37 -4.05
N GLN A 136 13.92 -19.45 -3.14
CA GLN A 136 13.93 -18.69 -1.90
C GLN A 136 14.41 -17.24 -2.09
N ILE A 137 13.60 -16.28 -1.64
CA ILE A 137 13.88 -14.83 -1.71
C ILE A 137 13.95 -14.26 -0.28
N ASN A 138 14.95 -13.43 0.02
CA ASN A 138 15.17 -12.83 1.35
C ASN A 138 15.51 -11.32 1.36
N ASN A 139 15.46 -10.63 0.22
CA ASN A 139 15.66 -9.18 0.17
C ASN A 139 15.12 -8.56 -1.12
N ALA A 140 14.94 -7.23 -1.09
CA ALA A 140 14.41 -6.45 -2.21
C ALA A 140 15.22 -6.60 -3.52
N GLY A 141 16.54 -6.76 -3.45
CA GLY A 141 17.39 -6.94 -4.63
C GLY A 141 17.14 -8.29 -5.33
N GLN A 142 16.88 -9.34 -4.55
CA GLN A 142 16.48 -10.65 -5.06
C GLN A 142 15.05 -10.66 -5.60
N LEU A 143 14.11 -10.01 -4.90
CA LEU A 143 12.71 -9.89 -5.35
C LEU A 143 12.63 -9.11 -6.67
N ALA A 144 13.38 -8.01 -6.78
CA ALA A 144 13.51 -7.25 -8.02
C ALA A 144 14.20 -8.03 -9.14
N ALA A 145 15.16 -8.91 -8.83
CA ALA A 145 15.82 -9.76 -9.82
C ALA A 145 14.88 -10.85 -10.37
N PHE A 146 14.11 -11.50 -9.50
CA PHE A 146 13.02 -12.40 -9.90
C PHE A 146 11.98 -11.68 -10.77
N SER A 147 11.50 -10.52 -10.31
CA SER A 147 10.59 -9.63 -11.05
C SER A 147 11.14 -9.21 -12.43
N ALA A 148 12.45 -8.97 -12.54
CA ALA A 148 13.12 -8.68 -13.81
C ALA A 148 13.24 -9.89 -14.73
N VAL A 149 13.50 -11.10 -14.20
CA VAL A 149 13.53 -12.33 -15.01
C VAL A 149 12.18 -12.60 -15.64
N VAL A 150 11.09 -12.60 -14.86
CA VAL A 150 9.73 -12.86 -15.37
C VAL A 150 9.33 -11.87 -16.47
N ARG A 151 9.75 -10.59 -16.37
CA ARG A 151 9.49 -9.61 -17.43
C ARG A 151 10.37 -9.78 -18.68
N ASN A 152 11.67 -10.08 -18.50
CA ASN A 152 12.68 -9.89 -19.54
C ASN A 152 13.13 -11.19 -20.23
N GLU A 153 12.82 -12.36 -19.66
CA GLU A 153 13.25 -13.67 -20.15
C GLU A 153 12.01 -14.51 -20.53
N PRO A 154 11.51 -14.47 -21.78
CA PRO A 154 10.22 -15.09 -22.15
C PRO A 154 10.13 -16.62 -21.95
N LYS A 155 11.25 -17.29 -21.68
CA LYS A 155 11.28 -18.72 -21.31
C LYS A 155 11.00 -18.98 -19.82
N CYS A 156 10.99 -17.93 -19.00
CA CYS A 156 10.88 -17.99 -17.54
C CYS A 156 9.51 -17.45 -17.07
N ASP A 157 8.42 -18.03 -17.56
CA ASP A 157 7.04 -17.69 -17.15
C ASP A 157 6.66 -18.22 -15.75
N PHE A 158 7.49 -19.10 -15.20
CA PHE A 158 7.31 -19.87 -13.96
C PHE A 158 6.15 -20.88 -13.99
N LYS A 159 5.67 -21.31 -15.16
CA LYS A 159 4.62 -22.34 -15.25
C LYS A 159 5.03 -23.62 -14.52
N GLY A 160 4.28 -23.98 -13.47
CA GLY A 160 4.56 -25.15 -12.63
C GLY A 160 5.78 -25.03 -11.70
N LYS A 161 6.33 -23.82 -11.53
CA LYS A 161 7.46 -23.52 -10.65
C LYS A 161 7.00 -22.83 -9.36
N PHE A 162 7.78 -23.00 -8.29
CA PHE A 162 7.46 -22.51 -6.95
C PHE A 162 8.48 -21.47 -6.46
N VAL A 163 7.98 -20.39 -5.87
CA VAL A 163 8.74 -19.27 -5.32
C VAL A 163 8.31 -19.05 -3.88
N LYS A 164 9.25 -18.75 -3.00
CA LYS A 164 8.98 -18.63 -1.56
C LYS A 164 9.74 -17.47 -0.90
N LEU A 165 9.05 -16.64 -0.12
CA LEU A 165 9.72 -15.68 0.77
C LEU A 165 10.30 -16.38 2.01
N THR A 166 11.43 -15.88 2.50
CA THR A 166 12.13 -16.41 3.69
C THR A 166 12.49 -15.32 4.71
N SER A 167 12.01 -14.10 4.47
CA SER A 167 11.99 -12.98 5.41
C SER A 167 10.98 -11.93 4.92
N ASP A 168 10.62 -10.99 5.80
CA ASP A 168 10.02 -9.73 5.36
C ASP A 168 10.97 -8.97 4.42
N ILE A 169 10.41 -8.15 3.54
CA ILE A 169 11.15 -7.37 2.54
C ILE A 169 10.67 -5.92 2.58
N ASP A 170 11.56 -5.00 2.96
CA ASP A 170 11.36 -3.55 2.79
C ASP A 170 11.90 -3.13 1.41
N LEU A 171 11.06 -2.48 0.61
CA LEU A 171 11.42 -1.94 -0.70
C LEU A 171 12.00 -0.51 -0.62
N GLU A 172 12.13 0.08 0.57
CA GLU A 172 12.67 1.42 0.78
C GLU A 172 11.97 2.51 -0.07
N GLY A 173 10.72 2.28 -0.49
CA GLY A 173 9.95 3.16 -1.37
C GLY A 173 9.68 4.51 -0.72
N THR A 174 9.72 5.58 -1.51
CA THR A 174 9.53 6.95 -1.00
C THR A 174 8.12 7.12 -0.42
N PRO A 175 7.94 7.32 0.89
CA PRO A 175 6.61 7.33 1.49
C PRO A 175 5.75 8.45 0.92
N LEU A 176 4.56 8.12 0.45
CA LEU A 176 3.62 9.08 -0.12
C LEU A 176 2.52 9.45 0.89
N LYS A 177 1.73 10.46 0.53
CA LYS A 177 0.46 10.84 1.16
C LYS A 177 -0.51 11.27 0.08
N ILE A 178 -1.79 11.01 0.29
CA ILE A 178 -2.87 11.63 -0.48
C ILE A 178 -3.41 12.79 0.35
N GLU A 179 -3.33 13.99 -0.22
CA GLU A 179 -4.12 15.12 0.24
C GLU A 179 -5.45 15.06 -0.52
N LYS A 180 -6.50 14.55 0.15
CA LYS A 180 -7.88 14.58 -0.35
C LYS A 180 -8.38 16.03 -0.22
N GLU A 181 -8.67 16.71 -1.34
CA GLU A 181 -9.44 17.95 -1.34
C GLU A 181 -10.93 17.59 -1.50
N THR A 182 -11.76 18.02 -0.55
CA THR A 182 -13.20 17.80 -0.53
C THR A 182 -13.90 19.15 -0.54
N THR A 183 -14.44 19.54 -1.70
CA THR A 183 -15.43 20.62 -1.78
C THR A 183 -16.77 20.10 -1.27
N GLY A 184 -17.34 20.79 -0.29
CA GLY A 184 -18.72 20.53 0.12
C GLY A 184 -19.69 21.13 -0.89
N ALA A 185 -20.80 20.44 -1.14
CA ALA A 185 -21.93 21.01 -1.89
C ALA A 185 -22.48 22.28 -1.19
N PRO A 186 -23.21 23.16 -1.91
CA PRO A 186 -23.83 24.35 -1.32
C PRO A 186 -24.89 24.03 -0.25
N ASP A 187 -25.44 22.81 -0.25
CA ASP A 187 -26.45 22.35 0.70
C ASP A 187 -25.79 21.87 2.03
N PRO A 188 -26.17 22.42 3.19
CA PRO A 188 -25.60 22.03 4.47
C PRO A 188 -25.99 20.62 4.93
N ASP A 189 -27.16 20.13 4.51
CA ASP A 189 -27.73 18.84 4.90
C ASP A 189 -27.30 17.70 3.95
N ILE A 190 -26.91 18.01 2.71
CA ILE A 190 -26.54 17.01 1.69
C ILE A 190 -25.14 17.24 1.12
N ARG A 191 -24.14 16.62 1.76
CA ARG A 191 -22.73 16.75 1.39
C ARG A 191 -22.30 15.70 0.38
N TYR A 192 -22.29 16.07 -0.89
CA TYR A 192 -21.57 15.34 -1.93
C TYR A 192 -20.07 15.64 -1.86
N GLU A 193 -19.24 14.61 -1.85
CA GLU A 193 -17.78 14.73 -1.75
C GLU A 193 -17.11 14.49 -3.12
N THR A 194 -17.04 15.49 -3.99
CA THR A 194 -16.28 15.37 -5.24
C THR A 194 -14.80 15.13 -4.92
N PHE A 195 -14.23 14.06 -5.47
CA PHE A 195 -12.92 13.59 -5.05
C PHE A 195 -11.76 14.21 -5.86
N LYS A 196 -10.86 14.91 -5.16
CA LYS A 196 -9.57 15.36 -5.71
C LYS A 196 -8.39 14.83 -4.88
N ALA A 197 -7.56 13.99 -5.49
CA ALA A 197 -6.29 13.54 -4.90
C ALA A 197 -5.11 14.36 -5.41
N THR A 198 -4.42 15.04 -4.49
CA THR A 198 -3.02 15.42 -4.73
C THR A 198 -2.09 14.46 -3.98
N ILE A 199 -1.41 13.60 -4.73
CA ILE A 199 -0.41 12.66 -4.21
C ILE A 199 0.94 13.39 -4.12
N LYS A 200 1.48 13.45 -2.90
CA LYS A 200 2.77 14.10 -2.56
C LYS A 200 3.66 13.15 -1.79
N THR A 201 4.95 13.44 -1.75
CA THR A 201 5.88 12.77 -0.84
C THR A 201 5.63 13.22 0.61
N SER A 202 5.64 12.28 1.54
CA SER A 202 5.41 12.54 2.97
C SER A 202 6.63 13.15 3.68
N ASP A 203 7.83 12.98 3.12
CA ASP A 203 9.07 13.59 3.62
C ASP A 203 9.39 14.95 2.97
N GLY A 204 8.64 15.36 1.94
CA GLY A 204 8.88 16.58 1.18
C GLY A 204 10.02 16.47 0.16
N SER A 205 10.36 15.26 -0.29
CA SER A 205 11.29 15.03 -1.40
C SER A 205 10.66 15.33 -2.77
N GLU A 206 11.45 15.90 -3.69
CA GLU A 206 11.00 16.27 -5.05
C GLU A 206 10.83 15.06 -5.99
N LYS A 207 11.22 13.85 -5.55
CA LYS A 207 11.36 12.65 -6.40
C LYS A 207 10.87 11.36 -5.73
N VAL A 208 9.91 10.67 -6.36
CA VAL A 208 9.52 9.30 -5.98
C VAL A 208 10.64 8.33 -6.37
N SER A 209 11.37 7.86 -5.38
CA SER A 209 12.53 6.98 -5.51
C SER A 209 12.26 5.58 -4.96
N ASN A 210 13.02 4.60 -5.44
CA ASN A 210 12.87 3.16 -5.23
C ASN A 210 11.53 2.63 -5.72
N THR A 211 11.09 3.07 -6.91
CA THR A 211 9.83 2.61 -7.48
C THR A 211 9.87 1.11 -7.80
N TRP A 212 8.84 0.38 -7.37
CA TRP A 212 8.66 -1.02 -7.68
C TRP A 212 8.32 -1.22 -9.16
N ALA A 213 8.62 -2.41 -9.68
CA ALA A 213 8.33 -2.82 -11.05
C ALA A 213 7.59 -4.17 -10.99
N PRO A 214 6.36 -4.30 -11.52
CA PRO A 214 5.52 -5.49 -11.31
C PRO A 214 6.15 -6.80 -11.80
N ILE A 215 5.94 -7.89 -11.05
CA ILE A 215 6.27 -9.25 -11.47
C ILE A 215 5.32 -9.64 -12.60
N GLY A 216 5.88 -9.93 -13.77
CA GLY A 216 5.11 -10.15 -15.00
C GLY A 216 4.46 -8.90 -15.59
N SER A 217 3.93 -9.04 -16.80
CA SER A 217 3.32 -7.98 -17.61
C SER A 217 2.24 -8.54 -18.52
N ASN A 218 1.52 -7.68 -19.26
CA ASN A 218 0.55 -8.12 -20.27
C ASN A 218 1.14 -9.10 -21.31
N LYS A 219 2.43 -8.92 -21.67
CA LYS A 219 3.17 -9.76 -22.63
C LYS A 219 3.92 -10.93 -22.01
N THR A 220 4.16 -10.89 -20.72
CA THR A 220 4.94 -11.88 -19.96
C THR A 220 4.26 -12.14 -18.62
N PRO A 221 3.11 -12.84 -18.62
CA PRO A 221 2.37 -13.13 -17.39
C PRO A 221 3.17 -14.03 -16.44
N PHE A 222 2.95 -13.87 -15.14
CA PHE A 222 3.46 -14.81 -14.15
C PHE A 222 2.52 -16.02 -14.03
N ARG A 223 3.08 -17.23 -14.12
CA ARG A 223 2.32 -18.50 -14.13
C ARG A 223 2.73 -19.51 -13.07
N GLY A 224 3.41 -19.03 -12.02
CA GLY A 224 3.96 -19.86 -10.94
C GLY A 224 3.16 -19.80 -9.65
N SER A 225 3.58 -20.61 -8.68
CA SER A 225 3.14 -20.49 -7.29
C SER A 225 4.08 -19.58 -6.51
N PHE A 226 3.54 -18.61 -5.78
CA PHE A 226 4.28 -17.70 -4.91
C PHE A 226 3.75 -17.77 -3.48
N ASP A 227 4.57 -18.30 -2.56
CA ASP A 227 4.22 -18.42 -1.15
C ASP A 227 4.97 -17.36 -0.32
N GLY A 228 4.22 -16.49 0.35
CA GLY A 228 4.76 -15.49 1.25
C GLY A 228 5.30 -16.05 2.56
N ASP A 229 4.99 -17.31 2.93
CA ASP A 229 5.36 -17.92 4.22
C ASP A 229 4.94 -17.10 5.45
N LYS A 230 3.88 -16.27 5.32
CA LYS A 230 3.40 -15.28 6.30
C LYS A 230 4.33 -14.07 6.48
N HIS A 231 5.28 -13.87 5.57
CA HIS A 231 6.08 -12.66 5.47
C HIS A 231 5.37 -11.53 4.72
N THR A 232 5.95 -10.34 4.85
CA THR A 232 5.38 -9.08 4.38
C THR A 232 6.34 -8.32 3.47
N ILE A 233 5.77 -7.67 2.44
CA ILE A 233 6.48 -6.73 1.56
C ILE A 233 6.03 -5.32 1.94
N LYS A 234 6.98 -4.46 2.32
CA LYS A 234 6.72 -3.14 2.93
C LYS A 234 7.23 -2.00 2.05
N GLY A 235 6.53 -0.87 2.08
CA GLY A 235 6.94 0.35 1.38
C GLY A 235 6.93 0.18 -0.14
N MET A 236 6.00 -0.60 -0.68
CA MET A 236 5.85 -0.77 -2.12
C MET A 236 5.27 0.50 -2.74
N VAL A 237 6.05 1.16 -3.59
CA VAL A 237 5.60 2.35 -4.34
C VAL A 237 5.78 2.09 -5.83
N VAL A 238 4.70 1.85 -6.57
CA VAL A 238 4.73 1.81 -8.03
C VAL A 238 4.32 3.17 -8.57
N TYR A 239 5.03 3.67 -9.58
CA TYR A 239 4.75 4.99 -10.16
C TYR A 239 5.01 4.99 -11.66
N GLU A 240 3.93 4.85 -12.43
CA GLU A 240 3.95 4.79 -13.89
C GLU A 240 3.32 6.07 -14.46
N LYS A 241 4.12 6.89 -15.14
CA LYS A 241 3.67 8.02 -15.97
C LYS A 241 3.89 7.61 -17.43
N LEU A 242 2.83 7.09 -18.07
CA LEU A 242 2.88 6.55 -19.43
C LEU A 242 2.20 7.50 -20.42
N ASN A 243 2.74 7.61 -21.63
CA ASN A 243 2.09 8.31 -22.74
C ASN A 243 1.99 7.35 -23.93
N ASP A 244 0.78 7.19 -24.48
CA ASP A 244 0.46 6.26 -25.57
C ASP A 244 1.01 4.82 -25.34
N PRO A 245 0.65 4.15 -24.22
CA PRO A 245 1.05 2.76 -23.97
C PRO A 245 0.41 1.82 -25.00
N LYS A 246 1.26 1.07 -25.72
CA LYS A 246 0.88 0.19 -26.84
C LYS A 246 0.10 -1.06 -26.45
N ASP A 247 0.03 -1.37 -25.16
CA ASP A 247 -0.58 -2.58 -24.60
C ASP A 247 -1.33 -2.21 -23.31
N ASP A 248 -2.22 -3.09 -22.82
CA ASP A 248 -2.88 -2.89 -21.53
C ASP A 248 -1.88 -2.80 -20.37
N THR A 249 -2.17 -1.90 -19.43
CA THR A 249 -1.30 -1.54 -18.32
C THR A 249 -1.80 -2.16 -17.02
N PHE A 250 -1.18 -3.28 -16.62
CA PHE A 250 -1.54 -4.03 -15.42
C PHE A 250 -0.47 -3.87 -14.33
N VAL A 251 -0.87 -3.42 -13.14
CA VAL A 251 0.08 -2.88 -12.13
C VAL A 251 -0.23 -3.34 -10.69
N GLY A 252 0.78 -3.81 -9.98
CA GLY A 252 0.72 -4.18 -8.57
C GLY A 252 2.08 -4.69 -8.07
N LEU A 253 2.09 -5.55 -7.05
CA LEU A 253 3.27 -6.41 -6.82
C LEU A 253 3.49 -7.30 -8.06
N PHE A 254 2.41 -7.89 -8.56
CA PHE A 254 2.30 -8.61 -9.83
C PHE A 254 1.53 -7.79 -10.86
N GLY A 255 1.91 -7.89 -12.14
CA GLY A 255 1.24 -7.23 -13.26
C GLY A 255 0.03 -8.05 -13.73
N ARG A 256 0.29 -9.08 -14.54
CA ARG A 256 -0.69 -10.07 -15.02
C ARG A 256 -0.31 -11.45 -14.48
N VAL A 257 -1.28 -12.19 -13.95
CA VAL A 257 -1.11 -13.56 -13.40
C VAL A 257 -2.07 -14.52 -14.12
N GLU A 258 -1.60 -15.71 -14.47
CA GLU A 258 -2.37 -16.74 -15.18
C GLU A 258 -1.91 -18.14 -14.75
N ALA A 259 -2.81 -18.96 -14.22
CA ALA A 259 -2.51 -20.23 -13.54
C ALA A 259 -1.56 -20.11 -12.31
N GLY A 260 -1.92 -20.81 -11.23
CA GLY A 260 -1.10 -20.94 -10.02
C GLY A 260 -1.68 -20.25 -8.79
N THR A 261 -0.89 -20.20 -7.72
CA THR A 261 -1.36 -19.73 -6.40
C THR A 261 -0.48 -18.62 -5.86
N ILE A 262 -1.07 -17.50 -5.43
CA ILE A 262 -0.39 -16.49 -4.61
C ILE A 262 -0.97 -16.56 -3.21
N ARG A 263 -0.14 -16.85 -2.20
CA ARG A 263 -0.64 -17.06 -0.83
C ARG A 263 0.24 -16.59 0.30
N ASN A 264 -0.34 -16.50 1.49
CA ASN A 264 0.33 -16.21 2.76
C ASN A 264 1.15 -14.90 2.73
N LEU A 265 0.68 -13.88 1.98
CA LEU A 265 1.48 -12.70 1.65
C LEU A 265 0.78 -11.39 2.03
N GLY A 266 1.44 -10.57 2.85
CA GLY A 266 0.97 -9.24 3.20
C GLY A 266 1.74 -8.12 2.51
N ILE A 267 1.03 -7.16 1.93
CA ILE A 267 1.60 -5.91 1.41
C ILE A 267 1.27 -4.77 2.38
N GLU A 268 2.28 -4.06 2.87
CA GLU A 268 2.12 -2.97 3.84
C GLU A 268 2.61 -1.62 3.29
N ASN A 269 1.75 -0.60 3.38
CA ASN A 269 1.96 0.75 2.85
C ASN A 269 2.15 0.72 1.32
N ALA A 270 1.17 0.13 0.63
CA ALA A 270 1.15 0.00 -0.82
C ALA A 270 0.65 1.29 -1.48
N TYR A 271 1.50 1.92 -2.28
CA TYR A 271 1.10 3.04 -3.14
C TYR A 271 1.28 2.64 -4.60
N VAL A 272 0.19 2.44 -5.33
CA VAL A 272 0.21 2.06 -6.75
C VAL A 272 -0.37 3.20 -7.55
N MET A 273 0.48 3.93 -8.28
CA MET A 273 0.12 5.20 -8.93
C MET A 273 0.33 5.08 -10.44
N VAL A 274 -0.77 4.99 -11.19
CA VAL A 274 -0.76 4.83 -12.65
C VAL A 274 -1.42 6.04 -13.30
N LYS A 275 -0.66 6.77 -14.13
CA LYS A 275 -1.21 7.85 -14.98
C LYS A 275 -0.87 7.62 -16.45
N VAL A 276 -1.90 7.46 -17.26
CA VAL A 276 -1.81 7.28 -18.72
C VAL A 276 -2.32 8.54 -19.42
N THR A 277 -1.53 9.09 -20.34
CA THR A 277 -1.95 10.16 -21.25
C THR A 277 -2.02 9.65 -22.69
N ASN A 278 -3.02 10.10 -23.45
CA ASN A 278 -3.25 9.69 -24.84
C ASN A 278 -3.40 8.16 -25.03
N GLY A 279 -3.93 7.46 -24.03
CA GLY A 279 -4.03 6.01 -24.04
C GLY A 279 -5.04 5.48 -25.06
N GLN A 280 -4.84 4.21 -25.44
CA GLN A 280 -5.74 3.45 -26.33
C GLN A 280 -6.17 2.10 -25.71
N ASN A 281 -5.62 1.73 -24.55
CA ASN A 281 -5.67 0.38 -23.98
C ASN A 281 -6.12 0.39 -22.50
N TYR A 282 -6.45 -0.79 -21.98
CA TYR A 282 -7.04 -0.96 -20.65
C TYR A 282 -6.01 -0.71 -19.54
N VAL A 283 -6.47 -0.31 -18.34
CA VAL A 283 -5.60 -0.04 -17.19
C VAL A 283 -6.19 -0.63 -15.91
N ALA A 284 -5.53 -1.61 -15.29
CA ALA A 284 -5.97 -2.17 -14.00
C ALA A 284 -4.84 -2.20 -12.97
N ALA A 285 -5.16 -1.83 -11.73
CA ALA A 285 -4.20 -1.79 -10.64
C ALA A 285 -4.75 -2.37 -9.33
N GLY A 286 -3.88 -3.08 -8.60
CA GLY A 286 -4.16 -3.57 -7.25
C GLY A 286 -2.91 -3.56 -6.39
N SER A 287 -3.05 -3.59 -5.06
CA SER A 287 -1.88 -3.61 -4.17
C SER A 287 -1.07 -4.91 -4.27
N LEU A 288 -1.72 -6.03 -4.60
CA LEU A 288 -1.10 -7.32 -4.87
C LEU A 288 -1.03 -7.62 -6.38
N VAL A 289 -2.16 -7.58 -7.09
CA VAL A 289 -2.25 -8.00 -8.50
C VAL A 289 -2.92 -6.93 -9.36
N GLY A 290 -2.33 -6.58 -10.50
CA GLY A 290 -2.97 -5.73 -11.52
C GLY A 290 -4.16 -6.41 -12.18
N THR A 291 -3.94 -7.60 -12.76
CA THR A 291 -5.01 -8.49 -13.23
C THR A 291 -4.68 -9.98 -13.04
N MET A 292 -5.70 -10.78 -12.75
CA MET A 292 -5.67 -12.24 -12.75
C MET A 292 -6.66 -12.81 -13.76
N ARG A 293 -6.31 -13.95 -14.36
CA ARG A 293 -7.12 -14.70 -15.33
C ARG A 293 -7.20 -16.19 -14.93
N GLU A 294 -7.53 -17.08 -15.87
CA GLU A 294 -7.79 -18.52 -15.67
C GLU A 294 -6.78 -19.24 -14.75
N GLY A 295 -7.28 -20.10 -13.86
CA GLY A 295 -6.48 -20.98 -12.99
C GLY A 295 -5.76 -20.29 -11.82
N VAL A 296 -6.10 -19.04 -11.48
CA VAL A 296 -5.40 -18.26 -10.44
C VAL A 296 -6.15 -18.28 -9.12
N HIS A 297 -5.47 -18.75 -8.08
CA HIS A 297 -5.97 -18.78 -6.70
C HIS A 297 -5.21 -17.77 -5.83
N ILE A 298 -5.93 -16.88 -5.13
CA ILE A 298 -5.37 -15.96 -4.14
C ILE A 298 -5.89 -16.37 -2.75
N GLU A 299 -5.00 -16.83 -1.87
CA GLU A 299 -5.34 -17.46 -0.58
C GLU A 299 -4.60 -16.76 0.58
N ASN A 300 -5.29 -16.34 1.64
CA ASN A 300 -4.65 -15.74 2.83
C ASN A 300 -3.65 -14.60 2.48
N CYS A 301 -4.09 -13.67 1.64
CA CYS A 301 -3.31 -12.53 1.16
C CYS A 301 -3.94 -11.19 1.59
N TYR A 302 -3.13 -10.16 1.77
CA TYR A 302 -3.68 -8.83 2.09
C TYR A 302 -2.89 -7.63 1.56
N GLY A 303 -3.61 -6.56 1.27
CA GLY A 303 -3.08 -5.20 1.12
C GLY A 303 -3.49 -4.36 2.33
N SER A 304 -2.58 -3.56 2.88
CA SER A 304 -2.87 -2.71 4.04
C SER A 304 -2.09 -1.39 4.06
N GLY A 305 -2.82 -0.28 4.18
CA GLY A 305 -2.28 1.08 4.18
C GLY A 305 -1.81 1.55 2.80
N GLY A 306 -1.96 2.85 2.55
CA GLY A 306 -1.62 3.47 1.27
C GLY A 306 -2.83 3.62 0.36
N ALA A 307 -2.62 3.56 -0.96
CA ALA A 307 -3.67 3.75 -1.97
C ALA A 307 -3.30 3.18 -3.34
N VAL A 308 -4.31 2.74 -4.08
CA VAL A 308 -4.24 2.40 -5.51
C VAL A 308 -4.96 3.49 -6.31
N CYS A 309 -4.26 4.16 -7.22
CA CYS A 309 -4.80 5.23 -8.04
C CYS A 309 -4.54 4.96 -9.53
N VAL A 310 -5.62 4.84 -10.31
CA VAL A 310 -5.61 4.77 -11.77
C VAL A 310 -6.17 6.07 -12.35
N SER A 311 -5.42 6.70 -13.23
CA SER A 311 -5.85 7.87 -14.01
C SER A 311 -5.52 7.63 -15.48
N SER A 312 -6.51 7.69 -16.37
CA SER A 312 -6.29 7.47 -17.81
C SER A 312 -7.06 8.49 -18.64
N LYS A 313 -6.37 9.17 -19.56
CA LYS A 313 -6.99 9.97 -20.62
C LYS A 313 -6.88 9.20 -21.94
N LEU A 314 -8.01 8.73 -22.44
CA LEU A 314 -8.15 7.77 -23.54
C LEU A 314 -8.66 8.46 -24.80
N ASN A 315 -7.88 8.36 -25.88
CA ASN A 315 -8.17 9.02 -27.15
C ASN A 315 -8.87 8.11 -28.17
N ARG A 316 -9.24 6.88 -27.77
CA ARG A 316 -10.04 5.96 -28.61
C ARG A 316 -11.42 6.58 -28.87
N LYS A 317 -12.06 6.28 -30.02
CA LYS A 317 -13.28 6.97 -30.49
C LYS A 317 -14.47 6.06 -30.77
N ASP A 318 -14.24 4.76 -30.75
CA ASP A 318 -15.03 3.69 -31.38
C ASP A 318 -15.46 2.61 -30.39
N ILE A 319 -14.71 2.43 -29.30
CA ILE A 319 -14.98 1.43 -28.27
C ILE A 319 -14.76 2.05 -26.88
N GLY A 320 -15.77 1.93 -26.02
CA GLY A 320 -15.68 2.32 -24.62
C GLY A 320 -14.55 1.55 -23.93
N THR A 321 -13.60 2.27 -23.34
CA THR A 321 -12.41 1.68 -22.73
C THR A 321 -12.37 1.96 -21.23
N GLY A 322 -12.01 0.93 -20.46
CA GLY A 322 -12.18 0.89 -19.02
C GLY A 322 -10.88 1.02 -18.21
N GLY A 323 -11.04 1.17 -16.90
CA GLY A 323 -9.97 0.93 -15.96
C GLY A 323 -10.44 0.61 -14.53
N ASP A 324 -9.60 -0.13 -13.81
CA ASP A 324 -9.95 -0.77 -12.54
C ASP A 324 -8.96 -0.43 -11.42
N ALA A 325 -9.46 -0.19 -10.22
CA ALA A 325 -8.65 -0.20 -9.00
C ALA A 325 -9.32 -1.05 -7.92
N GLY A 326 -8.56 -1.98 -7.34
CA GLY A 326 -8.99 -2.71 -6.15
C GLY A 326 -7.96 -2.62 -5.03
N GLY A 327 -8.43 -2.61 -3.77
CA GLY A 327 -7.55 -2.57 -2.61
C GLY A 327 -6.58 -3.75 -2.53
N LEU A 328 -6.87 -4.88 -3.18
CA LEU A 328 -5.99 -6.04 -3.35
C LEU A 328 -5.71 -6.36 -4.83
N VAL A 329 -6.75 -6.48 -5.65
CA VAL A 329 -6.68 -6.92 -7.06
C VAL A 329 -7.36 -5.89 -7.97
N GLY A 330 -6.71 -5.47 -9.07
CA GLY A 330 -7.35 -4.56 -10.02
C GLY A 330 -8.52 -5.22 -10.75
N SER A 331 -8.21 -6.21 -11.58
CA SER A 331 -9.18 -6.85 -12.48
C SER A 331 -9.09 -8.37 -12.45
N SER A 332 -10.15 -9.04 -11.99
CA SER A 332 -10.29 -10.50 -11.98
C SER A 332 -11.19 -10.91 -13.13
N ILE A 333 -10.63 -11.16 -14.31
CA ILE A 333 -11.37 -11.26 -15.58
C ILE A 333 -11.03 -12.52 -16.39
N ARG A 334 -12.06 -13.13 -16.98
CA ARG A 334 -11.87 -14.24 -17.95
C ARG A 334 -11.11 -13.77 -19.20
N GLY A 335 -10.29 -14.65 -19.76
CA GLY A 335 -9.67 -14.50 -21.07
C GLY A 335 -10.67 -14.76 -22.19
N ILE A 336 -10.69 -13.90 -23.21
CA ILE A 336 -11.40 -14.18 -24.47
C ILE A 336 -10.56 -15.22 -25.23
N GLN A 337 -10.75 -16.50 -24.91
CA GLN A 337 -10.28 -17.61 -25.74
C GLN A 337 -11.39 -18.02 -26.71
N GLY A 338 -11.02 -18.25 -27.97
CA GLY A 338 -11.86 -19.02 -28.88
C GLY A 338 -11.79 -20.51 -28.52
N GLU A 339 -12.89 -21.22 -28.78
CA GLU A 339 -13.03 -22.67 -28.72
C GLU A 339 -12.96 -23.32 -27.31
N GLN A 340 -14.15 -23.53 -26.76
CA GLN A 340 -14.55 -24.62 -25.85
C GLN A 340 -13.44 -25.39 -25.10
N THR A 341 -13.00 -24.84 -23.97
CA THR A 341 -12.45 -25.62 -22.86
C THR A 341 -13.08 -25.18 -21.55
N GLU A 342 -13.27 -26.13 -20.61
CA GLU A 342 -13.85 -25.83 -19.30
C GLU A 342 -12.98 -24.82 -18.53
N PRO A 343 -13.56 -23.73 -17.98
CA PRO A 343 -12.78 -22.67 -17.36
C PRO A 343 -12.08 -23.16 -16.08
N LEU A 344 -10.75 -23.08 -16.06
CA LEU A 344 -9.97 -23.40 -14.87
C LEU A 344 -10.42 -22.53 -13.68
N PRO A 345 -10.59 -23.10 -12.47
CA PRO A 345 -11.11 -22.37 -11.32
C PRO A 345 -10.20 -21.20 -10.94
N CYS A 346 -10.82 -20.10 -10.54
CA CYS A 346 -10.16 -18.92 -10.01
C CYS A 346 -10.92 -18.46 -8.76
N GLU A 347 -10.20 -18.03 -7.74
CA GLU A 347 -10.80 -17.55 -6.49
C GLU A 347 -9.95 -16.49 -5.78
N ILE A 348 -10.62 -15.62 -5.03
CA ILE A 348 -10.00 -14.79 -3.98
C ILE A 348 -10.59 -15.23 -2.64
N LYS A 349 -9.76 -15.86 -1.81
CA LYS A 349 -10.18 -16.56 -0.59
C LYS A 349 -9.38 -16.12 0.64
N ASP A 350 -10.08 -15.98 1.77
CA ASP A 350 -9.52 -15.62 3.08
C ASP A 350 -8.63 -14.36 3.05
N SER A 351 -8.94 -13.41 2.15
CA SER A 351 -8.04 -12.32 1.74
C SER A 351 -8.68 -10.94 1.92
N TYR A 352 -7.88 -9.87 2.05
CA TYR A 352 -8.44 -8.54 2.29
C TYR A 352 -7.69 -7.35 1.69
N GLY A 353 -8.48 -6.33 1.31
CA GLY A 353 -7.98 -5.01 0.92
C GLY A 353 -8.31 -3.95 1.97
N ASN A 354 -7.27 -3.40 2.60
CA ASN A 354 -7.32 -2.23 3.47
C ASN A 354 -6.46 -1.11 2.88
N VAL A 355 -6.76 -0.77 1.62
CA VAL A 355 -6.04 0.18 0.78
C VAL A 355 -7.08 0.92 -0.04
N ASP A 356 -7.11 2.25 0.03
CA ASP A 356 -8.10 3.04 -0.72
C ASP A 356 -7.88 2.85 -2.24
N ALA A 357 -8.97 2.64 -2.99
CA ALA A 357 -8.99 2.44 -4.43
C ALA A 357 -9.62 3.65 -5.13
N TYR A 358 -8.92 4.19 -6.13
CA TYR A 358 -9.31 5.38 -6.88
C TYR A 358 -9.15 5.15 -8.38
N VAL A 359 -10.20 5.42 -9.15
CA VAL A 359 -10.16 5.41 -10.62
C VAL A 359 -10.74 6.70 -11.18
N ALA A 360 -10.03 7.34 -12.10
CA ALA A 360 -10.52 8.43 -12.93
C ALA A 360 -10.20 8.16 -14.42
N ILE A 361 -11.22 7.81 -15.20
CA ILE A 361 -11.11 7.57 -16.66
C ILE A 361 -11.80 8.69 -17.41
N ASP A 362 -11.08 9.36 -18.30
CA ASP A 362 -11.61 10.33 -19.27
C ASP A 362 -11.43 9.75 -20.67
N GLY A 363 -12.53 9.48 -21.38
CA GLY A 363 -12.49 8.78 -22.66
C GLY A 363 -13.35 9.44 -23.72
N VAL A 364 -12.78 9.73 -24.89
CA VAL A 364 -13.49 10.38 -26.02
C VAL A 364 -14.51 9.43 -26.68
N GLY A 365 -14.22 8.13 -26.67
CA GLY A 365 -15.05 7.04 -27.20
C GLY A 365 -15.89 6.34 -26.14
N GLY A 366 -16.15 6.99 -25.01
CA GLY A 366 -16.79 6.39 -23.84
C GLY A 366 -15.79 5.94 -22.78
N ALA A 367 -16.22 5.98 -21.52
CA ALA A 367 -15.38 5.76 -20.35
C ALA A 367 -16.09 4.88 -19.32
N ILE A 368 -15.40 3.83 -18.87
CA ILE A 368 -15.92 2.90 -17.85
C ILE A 368 -14.91 2.83 -16.70
N SER A 369 -15.35 2.81 -15.44
CA SER A 369 -14.44 2.65 -14.31
C SER A 369 -15.02 1.82 -13.16
N HIS A 370 -14.18 0.99 -12.55
CA HIS A 370 -14.58 0.10 -11.44
C HIS A 370 -13.62 0.25 -10.25
N ALA A 371 -14.15 0.63 -9.09
CA ALA A 371 -13.38 0.79 -7.86
C ALA A 371 -13.94 -0.10 -6.75
N GLY A 372 -13.09 -0.84 -6.03
CA GLY A 372 -13.56 -1.63 -4.90
C GLY A 372 -12.55 -1.87 -3.77
N GLY A 373 -13.06 -2.03 -2.55
CA GLY A 373 -12.24 -2.22 -1.35
C GLY A 373 -11.35 -3.48 -1.39
N LEU A 374 -11.74 -4.50 -2.16
CA LEU A 374 -10.94 -5.70 -2.46
C LEU A 374 -10.58 -5.75 -3.96
N ALA A 375 -11.57 -5.67 -4.84
CA ALA A 375 -11.43 -5.83 -6.30
C ALA A 375 -12.12 -4.71 -7.10
N GLY A 376 -11.53 -4.28 -8.23
CA GLY A 376 -12.19 -3.37 -9.16
C GLY A 376 -13.28 -4.09 -9.96
N TRP A 377 -12.86 -4.96 -10.89
CA TRP A 377 -13.72 -5.90 -11.63
C TRP A 377 -13.55 -7.32 -11.07
N ASN A 378 -14.63 -8.09 -10.95
CA ASN A 378 -14.57 -9.52 -10.65
C ASN A 378 -15.56 -10.39 -11.46
N SER A 379 -15.03 -11.44 -12.11
CA SER A 379 -15.77 -12.48 -12.85
C SER A 379 -15.56 -13.90 -12.26
N PHE A 380 -15.08 -13.99 -11.01
CA PHE A 380 -14.61 -15.22 -10.34
C PHE A 380 -15.17 -15.38 -8.92
N ASP A 381 -14.87 -16.47 -8.22
CA ASP A 381 -15.39 -16.68 -6.86
C ASP A 381 -14.65 -15.87 -5.79
N ILE A 382 -15.37 -15.36 -4.79
CA ILE A 382 -14.82 -14.64 -3.63
C ILE A 382 -15.39 -15.25 -2.35
N GLU A 383 -14.54 -15.77 -1.46
CA GLU A 383 -14.96 -16.39 -0.19
C GLU A 383 -14.22 -15.77 1.02
N ASN A 384 -14.94 -15.57 2.13
CA ASN A 384 -14.39 -15.15 3.44
C ASN A 384 -13.50 -13.89 3.40
N SER A 385 -13.73 -13.01 2.44
CA SER A 385 -12.81 -11.91 2.08
C SER A 385 -13.44 -10.54 2.35
N PHE A 386 -12.62 -9.50 2.53
CA PHE A 386 -13.16 -8.19 2.89
C PHE A 386 -12.46 -6.97 2.31
N GLY A 387 -13.24 -5.91 2.11
CA GLY A 387 -12.80 -4.58 1.68
C GLY A 387 -13.02 -3.56 2.79
N SER A 388 -12.02 -2.72 3.03
CA SER A 388 -12.02 -1.71 4.11
C SER A 388 -11.33 -0.39 3.76
N GLY A 389 -10.60 -0.31 2.64
CA GLY A 389 -10.25 0.97 2.03
C GLY A 389 -11.44 1.58 1.30
N ASP A 390 -11.49 2.91 1.21
CA ASP A 390 -12.52 3.61 0.44
C ASP A 390 -12.38 3.30 -1.07
N ALA A 391 -13.49 3.19 -1.79
CA ALA A 391 -13.55 2.97 -3.23
C ALA A 391 -14.22 4.14 -3.95
N TYR A 392 -13.46 4.86 -4.78
CA TYR A 392 -13.95 5.97 -5.61
C TYR A 392 -13.76 5.67 -7.10
N SER A 393 -14.86 5.55 -7.83
CA SER A 393 -14.89 5.40 -9.29
C SER A 393 -15.36 6.70 -9.94
N THR A 394 -14.74 7.06 -11.05
CA THR A 394 -15.00 8.30 -11.79
C THR A 394 -14.78 8.09 -13.28
N SER A 395 -15.81 8.40 -14.06
CA SER A 395 -15.80 8.31 -15.52
C SER A 395 -16.26 9.64 -16.13
N LEU A 396 -15.47 10.18 -17.06
CA LEU A 396 -15.71 11.42 -17.79
C LEU A 396 -15.76 11.14 -19.30
N ASN A 397 -16.56 11.91 -20.04
CA ASN A 397 -16.53 11.88 -21.50
C ASN A 397 -16.63 13.29 -22.10
N SER A 398 -15.96 13.47 -23.23
CA SER A 398 -15.90 14.68 -24.06
C SER A 398 -16.31 14.42 -25.52
N GLY A 399 -16.98 13.30 -25.79
CA GLY A 399 -17.43 12.78 -27.09
C GLY A 399 -18.94 12.51 -27.17
N LYS A 400 -19.35 11.39 -27.78
CA LYS A 400 -20.77 11.05 -28.05
C LYS A 400 -21.11 9.57 -27.73
N ILE A 401 -20.53 9.01 -26.67
CA ILE A 401 -20.67 7.59 -26.29
C ILE A 401 -20.87 7.49 -24.76
N SER A 402 -21.25 6.32 -24.25
CA SER A 402 -21.64 6.08 -22.86
C SER A 402 -20.51 6.26 -21.82
N VAL A 403 -20.94 6.54 -20.60
CA VAL A 403 -20.11 6.83 -19.43
C VAL A 403 -20.65 6.01 -18.26
N GLN A 404 -19.83 5.13 -17.68
CA GLN A 404 -20.27 4.24 -16.61
C GLN A 404 -19.27 4.20 -15.46
N ALA A 405 -19.74 4.32 -14.22
CA ALA A 405 -18.92 4.37 -13.01
C ALA A 405 -19.50 3.44 -11.94
N TYR A 406 -18.65 2.61 -11.34
CA TYR A 406 -19.05 1.53 -10.43
C TYR A 406 -18.15 1.51 -9.19
N ALA A 407 -18.74 1.64 -7.99
CA ALA A 407 -18.00 1.63 -6.73
C ALA A 407 -18.59 0.64 -5.72
N GLY A 408 -17.76 -0.16 -5.07
CA GLY A 408 -18.22 -1.09 -4.03
C GLY A 408 -17.32 -1.19 -2.81
N GLY A 409 -17.90 -1.32 -1.63
CA GLY A 409 -17.14 -1.53 -0.39
C GLY A 409 -16.26 -2.80 -0.41
N LEU A 410 -16.60 -3.78 -1.27
CA LEU A 410 -15.82 -4.97 -1.59
C LEU A 410 -15.42 -5.01 -3.08
N VAL A 411 -16.38 -4.92 -4.01
CA VAL A 411 -16.15 -5.08 -5.46
C VAL A 411 -16.79 -3.94 -6.27
N GLY A 412 -16.06 -3.28 -7.17
CA GLY A 412 -16.65 -2.26 -8.05
C GLY A 412 -17.76 -2.83 -8.94
N TYR A 413 -17.40 -3.82 -9.76
CA TYR A 413 -18.31 -4.53 -10.66
C TYR A 413 -18.11 -6.05 -10.54
N ASN A 414 -19.18 -6.77 -10.26
CA ASN A 414 -19.19 -8.23 -10.11
C ASN A 414 -20.08 -8.86 -11.20
N GLU A 415 -19.61 -9.94 -11.83
CA GLU A 415 -20.36 -10.67 -12.85
C GLU A 415 -20.19 -12.19 -12.77
N SER A 416 -21.14 -12.93 -13.33
CA SER A 416 -20.93 -14.27 -13.88
C SER A 416 -21.16 -14.27 -15.40
N ASP A 417 -20.53 -15.22 -16.07
CA ASP A 417 -20.36 -15.21 -17.53
C ASP A 417 -21.70 -15.23 -18.30
N THR A 418 -21.75 -14.52 -19.42
CA THR A 418 -22.94 -14.43 -20.27
C THR A 418 -23.03 -15.55 -21.31
N ALA A 419 -21.93 -16.26 -21.58
CA ALA A 419 -21.87 -17.32 -22.60
C ALA A 419 -22.45 -18.67 -22.13
N PHE A 420 -22.32 -19.00 -20.84
CA PHE A 420 -22.65 -20.31 -20.29
C PHE A 420 -23.85 -20.24 -19.33
N LYS A 421 -25.07 -20.45 -19.84
CA LYS A 421 -26.34 -20.34 -19.10
C LYS A 421 -26.51 -21.30 -17.91
N GLU A 422 -25.61 -22.27 -17.77
CA GLU A 422 -25.69 -23.35 -16.79
C GLU A 422 -24.68 -23.19 -15.63
N ASP A 423 -23.58 -22.45 -15.81
CA ASP A 423 -22.56 -22.18 -14.78
C ASP A 423 -22.99 -21.05 -13.81
N ARG A 424 -24.13 -21.25 -13.12
CA ARG A 424 -24.58 -20.37 -12.01
C ARG A 424 -23.76 -20.57 -10.72
N THR A 425 -22.53 -21.09 -10.81
CA THR A 425 -21.73 -21.41 -9.61
C THR A 425 -21.03 -20.20 -8.99
N LYS A 426 -20.78 -19.15 -9.80
CA LYS A 426 -19.90 -18.03 -9.45
C LYS A 426 -20.54 -17.10 -8.42
N SER A 427 -19.81 -16.85 -7.35
CA SER A 427 -20.40 -16.35 -6.10
C SER A 427 -19.47 -15.47 -5.25
N ILE A 428 -20.06 -14.47 -4.59
CA ILE A 428 -19.45 -13.81 -3.42
C ILE A 428 -20.09 -14.41 -2.17
N LYS A 429 -19.26 -15.01 -1.29
CA LYS A 429 -19.67 -15.74 -0.09
C LYS A 429 -18.97 -15.22 1.16
N ASN A 430 -19.70 -15.14 2.28
CA ASN A 430 -19.16 -14.83 3.62
C ASN A 430 -18.28 -13.55 3.70
N SER A 431 -18.53 -12.59 2.80
CA SER A 431 -17.60 -11.48 2.52
C SER A 431 -18.23 -10.13 2.83
N TYR A 432 -17.41 -9.11 3.14
CA TYR A 432 -17.96 -7.79 3.53
C TYR A 432 -17.21 -6.58 2.98
N GLY A 433 -17.98 -5.54 2.67
CA GLY A 433 -17.48 -4.21 2.31
C GLY A 433 -17.68 -3.22 3.44
N SER A 434 -16.66 -2.40 3.73
CA SER A 434 -16.69 -1.47 4.88
C SER A 434 -16.05 -0.10 4.68
N GLY A 435 -15.26 0.10 3.63
CA GLY A 435 -14.88 1.45 3.18
C GLY A 435 -16.02 2.16 2.45
N LYS A 436 -15.94 3.49 2.29
CA LYS A 436 -16.92 4.27 1.52
C LYS A 436 -16.95 3.81 0.06
N ALA A 437 -18.14 3.72 -0.56
CA ALA A 437 -18.29 3.48 -2.00
C ALA A 437 -18.84 4.75 -2.68
N ALA A 438 -18.11 5.32 -3.64
CA ALA A 438 -18.50 6.55 -4.34
C ALA A 438 -18.30 6.44 -5.86
N ALA A 439 -19.38 6.54 -6.64
CA ALA A 439 -19.36 6.46 -8.10
C ALA A 439 -19.81 7.78 -8.75
N TYR A 440 -19.04 8.25 -9.74
CA TYR A 440 -19.30 9.52 -10.43
C TYR A 440 -19.22 9.37 -11.96
N ALA A 441 -20.30 9.68 -12.66
CA ALA A 441 -20.35 9.66 -14.12
C ALA A 441 -20.70 11.05 -14.67
N TYR A 442 -19.90 11.57 -15.61
CA TYR A 442 -20.08 12.91 -16.17
C TYR A 442 -19.85 12.90 -17.68
N ASN A 443 -20.77 13.51 -18.44
CA ASN A 443 -20.61 13.73 -19.87
C ASN A 443 -20.71 15.22 -20.19
N SER A 444 -19.65 15.81 -20.74
CA SER A 444 -19.58 17.25 -21.05
C SER A 444 -20.28 17.64 -22.36
N LYS A 445 -21.23 16.82 -22.84
CA LYS A 445 -21.97 17.01 -24.09
C LYS A 445 -23.41 16.47 -23.97
N PRO A 446 -24.40 17.13 -24.61
CA PRO A 446 -25.76 16.60 -24.68
C PRO A 446 -25.81 15.21 -25.33
N LEU A 447 -26.76 14.38 -24.86
CA LEU A 447 -27.09 13.12 -25.51
C LEU A 447 -27.96 13.41 -26.75
N THR A 448 -27.70 12.73 -27.86
CA THR A 448 -28.38 13.03 -29.14
C THR A 448 -29.55 12.10 -29.41
N GLN A 449 -30.72 12.64 -29.77
CA GLN A 449 -31.92 11.86 -30.11
C GLN A 449 -31.80 11.03 -31.41
N ASP A 450 -30.78 11.27 -32.26
CA ASP A 450 -30.52 10.44 -33.45
C ASP A 450 -30.15 9.01 -33.05
N GLY A 451 -31.16 8.12 -33.08
CA GLY A 451 -31.06 6.75 -32.59
C GLY A 451 -30.22 5.85 -33.47
N ALA A 452 -29.10 5.36 -32.92
CA ALA A 452 -28.33 4.25 -33.47
C ALA A 452 -27.57 3.41 -32.42
N ASN A 453 -27.27 3.96 -31.23
CA ASN A 453 -26.53 3.28 -30.17
C ASN A 453 -27.02 3.73 -28.78
N ASN A 454 -26.98 2.83 -27.79
CA ASN A 454 -27.31 3.12 -26.38
C ASN A 454 -26.31 4.12 -25.77
N GLN A 455 -26.61 5.42 -25.83
CA GLN A 455 -25.89 6.47 -25.09
C GLN A 455 -26.41 6.55 -23.65
N GLU A 456 -25.56 6.25 -22.67
CA GLU A 456 -25.94 6.17 -21.25
C GLU A 456 -24.90 6.82 -20.33
N VAL A 457 -25.34 7.48 -19.26
CA VAL A 457 -24.47 8.07 -18.22
C VAL A 457 -24.89 7.51 -16.87
N LYS A 458 -24.18 6.50 -16.38
CA LYS A 458 -24.58 5.67 -15.24
C LYS A 458 -23.55 5.67 -14.11
N ALA A 459 -23.99 5.93 -12.88
CA ALA A 459 -23.17 5.81 -11.69
C ALA A 459 -23.83 4.86 -10.69
N TYR A 460 -23.17 3.75 -10.34
CA TYR A 460 -23.71 2.76 -9.41
C TYR A 460 -22.76 2.55 -8.22
N ALA A 461 -23.27 2.68 -7.00
CA ALA A 461 -22.47 2.49 -5.78
C ALA A 461 -23.15 1.55 -4.78
N GLY A 462 -22.39 0.66 -4.14
CA GLY A 462 -22.94 -0.28 -3.17
C GLY A 462 -22.05 -0.55 -1.95
N GLY A 463 -22.68 -0.75 -0.79
CA GLY A 463 -21.96 -1.04 0.47
C GLY A 463 -21.14 -2.35 0.41
N LEU A 464 -21.51 -3.28 -0.46
CA LEU A 464 -20.75 -4.48 -0.86
C LEU A 464 -20.26 -4.34 -2.31
N ALA A 465 -21.15 -4.19 -3.29
CA ALA A 465 -20.78 -4.12 -4.71
C ALA A 465 -21.53 -3.05 -5.51
N GLY A 466 -20.82 -2.36 -6.42
CA GLY A 466 -21.43 -1.32 -7.27
C GLY A 466 -22.44 -1.90 -8.26
N SER A 467 -22.12 -3.05 -8.87
CA SER A 467 -23.02 -3.83 -9.71
C SER A 467 -22.83 -5.32 -9.47
N ASN A 468 -23.92 -6.08 -9.51
CA ASN A 468 -23.94 -7.54 -9.58
C ASN A 468 -24.72 -8.01 -10.81
N LEU A 469 -24.04 -8.69 -11.74
CA LEU A 469 -24.61 -9.25 -12.95
C LEU A 469 -24.56 -10.79 -12.87
N ARG A 470 -25.70 -11.47 -12.79
CA ARG A 470 -25.85 -12.95 -12.86
C ARG A 470 -25.17 -13.81 -11.78
N ALA A 471 -24.27 -13.25 -10.97
CA ALA A 471 -23.59 -13.96 -9.90
C ALA A 471 -24.44 -14.04 -8.62
N ALA A 472 -24.18 -15.06 -7.80
CA ALA A 472 -24.83 -15.22 -6.50
C ALA A 472 -24.09 -14.46 -5.39
N ILE A 473 -24.84 -13.81 -4.48
CA ILE A 473 -24.30 -13.13 -3.30
C ILE A 473 -24.91 -13.74 -2.05
N GLU A 474 -24.07 -14.35 -1.21
CA GLU A 474 -24.49 -15.21 -0.10
C GLU A 474 -23.76 -14.87 1.21
N SER A 475 -24.50 -14.73 2.32
CA SER A 475 -23.93 -14.49 3.65
C SER A 475 -23.02 -13.25 3.74
N CYS A 476 -23.28 -12.22 2.93
CA CYS A 476 -22.42 -11.05 2.78
C CYS A 476 -22.95 -9.80 3.51
N TYR A 477 -22.06 -8.83 3.75
CA TYR A 477 -22.41 -7.59 4.48
C TYR A 477 -21.89 -6.30 3.81
N GLY A 478 -22.77 -5.34 3.58
CA GLY A 478 -22.40 -3.99 3.15
C GLY A 478 -22.49 -2.99 4.30
N ARG A 479 -21.36 -2.37 4.69
CA ARG A 479 -21.27 -1.49 5.87
C ARG A 479 -20.99 -0.02 5.58
N GLY A 480 -20.22 0.27 4.53
CA GLY A 480 -19.72 1.62 4.24
C GLY A 480 -20.79 2.60 3.76
N ASP A 481 -20.53 3.90 3.89
CA ASP A 481 -21.34 4.97 3.29
C ASP A 481 -21.30 4.86 1.75
N VAL A 482 -22.38 5.22 1.06
CA VAL A 482 -22.60 4.98 -0.38
C VAL A 482 -23.06 6.25 -1.11
N TYR A 483 -22.38 6.60 -2.21
CA TYR A 483 -22.65 7.81 -2.98
C TYR A 483 -22.65 7.52 -4.49
N ALA A 484 -23.69 7.92 -5.22
CA ALA A 484 -23.75 7.76 -6.68
C ALA A 484 -24.27 9.03 -7.36
N ALA A 485 -23.54 9.59 -8.34
CA ALA A 485 -23.96 10.81 -9.02
C ALA A 485 -23.64 10.82 -10.52
N SER A 486 -24.63 11.23 -11.32
CA SER A 486 -24.63 11.15 -12.79
C SER A 486 -25.08 12.48 -13.40
N PHE A 487 -24.26 13.04 -14.28
CA PHE A 487 -24.45 14.40 -14.83
C PHE A 487 -24.21 14.46 -16.34
N VAL A 488 -24.99 15.28 -17.03
CA VAL A 488 -24.84 15.61 -18.45
C VAL A 488 -24.90 17.13 -18.61
N ASP A 489 -23.91 17.71 -19.30
CA ASP A 489 -23.95 19.11 -19.72
C ASP A 489 -24.90 19.24 -20.92
N ASP A 490 -26.20 19.24 -20.63
CA ASP A 490 -27.29 19.48 -21.58
C ASP A 490 -28.13 20.67 -21.12
N PRO A 491 -27.98 21.87 -21.75
CA PRO A 491 -28.70 23.07 -21.33
C PRO A 491 -30.21 22.99 -21.60
N ASP A 492 -30.64 22.10 -22.50
CA ASP A 492 -32.04 21.88 -22.84
C ASP A 492 -32.64 20.68 -22.05
N ASN A 493 -31.82 19.92 -21.33
CA ASN A 493 -32.20 18.81 -20.43
C ASN A 493 -33.01 17.70 -21.13
N ASN A 494 -32.63 17.35 -22.36
CA ASN A 494 -33.36 16.48 -23.30
C ASN A 494 -33.17 14.96 -23.05
N TYR A 495 -32.64 14.56 -21.89
CA TYR A 495 -32.26 13.17 -21.60
C TYR A 495 -33.20 12.43 -20.62
N THR A 496 -33.41 11.14 -20.85
CA THR A 496 -34.36 10.31 -20.08
C THR A 496 -33.78 9.87 -18.73
N THR A 497 -34.64 9.32 -17.86
CA THR A 497 -34.24 8.66 -16.60
C THR A 497 -33.23 7.54 -16.82
N ASP A 498 -33.28 6.90 -17.98
CA ASP A 498 -32.62 5.62 -18.23
C ASP A 498 -31.27 5.86 -18.93
N SER A 499 -31.17 6.95 -19.72
CA SER A 499 -29.93 7.42 -20.34
C SER A 499 -29.04 8.28 -19.43
N CYS A 500 -29.54 8.75 -18.28
CA CYS A 500 -28.72 9.34 -17.22
C CYS A 500 -29.26 8.93 -15.85
N MET A 501 -28.53 8.08 -15.12
CA MET A 501 -29.03 7.40 -13.93
C MET A 501 -27.95 7.25 -12.84
N SER A 502 -28.36 7.46 -11.59
CA SER A 502 -27.57 7.07 -10.41
C SER A 502 -28.35 6.10 -9.54
N LEU A 503 -27.75 4.94 -9.27
CA LEU A 503 -28.30 3.93 -8.36
C LEU A 503 -27.35 3.73 -7.18
N TYR A 504 -27.90 3.63 -5.98
CA TYR A 504 -27.13 3.42 -4.76
C TYR A 504 -27.89 2.49 -3.81
N GLY A 505 -27.16 1.67 -3.05
CA GLY A 505 -27.76 0.82 -2.03
C GLY A 505 -26.78 0.29 -0.99
N GLY A 506 -27.24 0.13 0.24
CA GLY A 506 -26.40 -0.32 1.35
C GLY A 506 -25.81 -1.74 1.21
N LEU A 507 -26.28 -2.53 0.23
CA LEU A 507 -25.65 -3.79 -0.19
C LEU A 507 -25.13 -3.65 -1.64
N LEU A 508 -26.03 -3.47 -2.61
CA LEU A 508 -25.69 -3.37 -4.04
C LEU A 508 -26.14 -2.03 -4.61
N GLY A 509 -25.37 -1.49 -5.56
CA GLY A 509 -25.81 -0.35 -6.39
C GLY A 509 -26.80 -0.77 -7.47
N THR A 510 -26.58 -1.93 -8.10
CA THR A 510 -27.54 -2.59 -8.99
C THR A 510 -27.38 -4.11 -8.97
N ASN A 511 -28.45 -4.83 -9.31
CA ASN A 511 -28.49 -6.28 -9.44
C ASN A 511 -29.30 -6.65 -10.70
N SER A 512 -28.82 -7.58 -11.52
CA SER A 512 -29.62 -8.09 -12.65
C SER A 512 -30.74 -9.03 -12.16
N SER A 513 -31.79 -9.20 -12.96
CA SER A 513 -32.97 -10.03 -12.59
C SER A 513 -32.66 -11.53 -12.45
N ASP A 514 -31.50 -11.95 -12.92
CA ASP A 514 -30.92 -13.30 -12.86
C ASP A 514 -29.76 -13.42 -11.85
N GLY A 515 -29.44 -12.36 -11.09
CA GLY A 515 -28.47 -12.40 -9.98
C GLY A 515 -29.12 -12.74 -8.64
N GLU A 516 -28.68 -13.82 -7.99
CA GLU A 516 -29.28 -14.33 -6.74
C GLU A 516 -28.71 -13.63 -5.48
N ILE A 517 -29.56 -13.35 -4.49
CA ILE A 517 -29.13 -12.81 -3.19
C ILE A 517 -29.69 -13.68 -2.06
N ARG A 518 -28.80 -14.20 -1.20
CA ARG A 518 -29.13 -15.07 -0.04
C ARG A 518 -28.47 -14.53 1.23
N ASN A 519 -29.18 -14.58 2.36
CA ASN A 519 -28.62 -14.34 3.71
C ASN A 519 -27.71 -13.10 3.86
N SER A 520 -27.93 -12.03 3.08
CA SER A 520 -27.02 -10.90 2.96
C SER A 520 -27.67 -9.61 3.46
N TYR A 521 -26.88 -8.77 4.15
CA TYR A 521 -27.40 -7.67 4.97
C TYR A 521 -26.69 -6.34 4.69
N ARG A 522 -27.34 -5.22 5.03
CA ARG A 522 -26.73 -3.89 5.05
C ARG A 522 -26.66 -3.31 6.45
N ASN A 523 -25.72 -2.40 6.68
CA ASN A 523 -25.73 -1.50 7.83
C ASN A 523 -26.94 -0.54 7.71
N SER A 524 -27.70 -0.37 8.80
CA SER A 524 -28.78 0.62 8.90
C SER A 524 -28.26 2.05 8.95
N ASP A 525 -27.06 2.22 9.50
CA ASP A 525 -26.51 3.53 9.89
C ASP A 525 -25.56 4.10 8.81
N ALA A 526 -25.41 3.39 7.69
CA ALA A 526 -24.64 3.82 6.53
C ALA A 526 -25.35 4.97 5.82
N LYS A 527 -24.64 6.06 5.56
CA LYS A 527 -25.18 7.20 4.82
C LYS A 527 -25.27 6.85 3.35
N MET A 528 -26.39 7.18 2.72
CA MET A 528 -26.64 6.94 1.31
C MET A 528 -27.16 8.21 0.66
N ALA A 529 -26.62 8.61 -0.49
CA ALA A 529 -27.12 9.75 -1.26
C ALA A 529 -26.82 9.61 -2.75
N GLY A 530 -27.62 10.27 -3.59
CA GLY A 530 -27.28 10.38 -5.01
C GLY A 530 -27.86 11.60 -5.72
N LEU A 531 -27.36 11.85 -6.93
CA LEU A 531 -27.75 12.97 -7.81
C LEU A 531 -28.00 12.49 -9.24
N ARG A 532 -28.99 13.10 -9.87
CA ARG A 532 -29.20 13.03 -11.32
C ARG A 532 -29.35 14.45 -11.85
N GLY A 533 -28.32 14.97 -12.50
CA GLY A 533 -28.30 16.37 -12.94
C GLY A 533 -28.46 17.33 -11.75
N ASP A 534 -29.42 18.25 -11.88
CA ASP A 534 -29.81 19.24 -10.86
C ASP A 534 -30.57 18.66 -9.65
N LYS A 535 -30.92 17.37 -9.67
CA LYS A 535 -31.89 16.77 -8.73
C LYS A 535 -31.26 15.81 -7.74
N VAL A 536 -31.42 16.16 -6.46
CA VAL A 536 -31.24 15.27 -5.30
C VAL A 536 -32.18 14.09 -5.40
N LEU A 537 -31.64 12.87 -5.34
CA LEU A 537 -32.42 11.64 -5.24
C LEU A 537 -32.53 11.23 -3.77
N THR A 538 -33.60 11.66 -3.09
CA THR A 538 -33.96 11.17 -1.74
C THR A 538 -34.56 9.76 -1.81
N GLU A 539 -34.35 8.96 -0.75
CA GLU A 539 -34.56 7.50 -0.72
C GLU A 539 -35.83 7.00 -1.44
N THR A 540 -35.65 6.22 -2.50
CA THR A 540 -36.72 5.49 -3.22
C THR A 540 -37.88 6.36 -3.75
N THR A 541 -37.59 7.56 -4.26
CA THR A 541 -38.59 8.39 -4.95
C THR A 541 -38.96 7.81 -6.33
N LYS A 542 -39.89 6.84 -6.33
CA LYS A 542 -40.69 6.31 -7.46
C LYS A 542 -40.02 6.27 -8.85
N ILE A 543 -39.50 5.10 -9.21
CA ILE A 543 -39.65 4.56 -10.58
C ILE A 543 -40.76 3.51 -10.51
N ASN A 544 -41.74 3.55 -11.43
CA ASN A 544 -42.85 2.59 -11.44
C ASN A 544 -43.51 2.58 -12.83
N LYS A 545 -43.68 1.39 -13.43
CA LYS A 545 -44.20 1.13 -14.79
C LYS A 545 -43.34 1.76 -15.92
N ASP A 546 -42.66 1.01 -16.80
CA ASP A 546 -42.72 -0.44 -17.09
C ASP A 546 -41.32 -1.02 -17.41
N GLY A 547 -40.45 -1.12 -16.39
CA GLY A 547 -39.00 -1.42 -16.55
C GLY A 547 -38.43 -2.49 -15.63
N MET A 548 -39.10 -3.65 -15.51
CA MET A 548 -38.76 -4.81 -14.67
C MET A 548 -38.71 -4.58 -13.14
N SER A 549 -39.24 -5.57 -12.40
CA SER A 549 -39.52 -5.48 -10.97
C SER A 549 -38.52 -6.26 -10.12
N LEU A 550 -37.97 -5.60 -9.10
CA LEU A 550 -38.03 -6.14 -7.74
C LEU A 550 -38.84 -5.14 -6.90
N THR A 551 -39.68 -5.64 -6.00
CA THR A 551 -40.67 -4.84 -5.29
C THR A 551 -40.11 -4.23 -4.00
N ARG A 552 -40.86 -3.30 -3.41
CA ARG A 552 -40.46 -2.61 -2.17
C ARG A 552 -40.33 -3.52 -0.94
N GLN A 553 -40.73 -4.79 -1.03
CA GLN A 553 -40.53 -5.79 0.04
C GLN A 553 -39.14 -6.44 0.01
N GLU A 554 -38.41 -6.40 -1.11
CA GLU A 554 -37.19 -7.21 -1.30
C GLU A 554 -35.89 -6.44 -0.99
N MET A 555 -35.91 -5.11 -1.08
CA MET A 555 -34.80 -4.25 -0.63
C MET A 555 -34.79 -3.95 0.88
N THR A 556 -35.83 -4.38 1.62
CA THR A 556 -35.88 -4.33 3.08
C THR A 556 -36.18 -5.71 3.63
N GLY A 557 -35.15 -6.41 4.13
CA GLY A 557 -35.29 -7.71 4.79
C GLY A 557 -36.08 -7.61 6.10
N THR A 558 -37.40 -7.57 6.00
CA THR A 558 -38.32 -7.46 7.13
C THR A 558 -39.42 -8.52 7.07
N GLY A 559 -39.06 -9.75 7.41
CA GLY A 559 -39.96 -10.56 8.23
C GLY A 559 -40.19 -9.85 9.59
N PRO A 560 -41.26 -10.16 10.34
CA PRO A 560 -41.71 -9.34 11.47
C PRO A 560 -40.83 -9.46 12.72
N GLY A 561 -39.65 -8.82 12.70
CA GLY A 561 -38.81 -8.52 13.87
C GLY A 561 -38.85 -7.03 14.17
N ARG A 562 -39.13 -6.65 15.42
CA ARG A 562 -39.08 -5.24 15.85
C ARG A 562 -37.64 -4.72 15.83
N ALA A 563 -37.47 -3.44 15.52
CA ALA A 563 -36.28 -2.72 15.97
C ALA A 563 -36.17 -2.85 17.51
N SER A 564 -34.95 -3.07 18.01
CA SER A 564 -34.65 -3.51 19.38
C SER A 564 -35.16 -4.91 19.77
N GLU A 565 -34.50 -5.95 19.26
CA GLU A 565 -34.22 -7.13 20.07
C GLU A 565 -32.80 -7.67 19.80
N LYS A 566 -32.21 -8.34 20.79
CA LYS A 566 -30.80 -8.75 20.75
C LYS A 566 -30.59 -9.88 19.75
N MET A 567 -29.42 -9.90 19.10
CA MET A 567 -28.92 -11.10 18.41
C MET A 567 -29.00 -12.32 19.34
N LYS A 568 -29.87 -13.27 18.99
CA LYS A 568 -29.94 -14.62 19.58
C LYS A 568 -29.67 -15.61 18.45
N GLY A 569 -28.47 -16.19 18.45
CA GLY A 569 -28.00 -17.08 17.37
C GLY A 569 -26.62 -16.68 16.84
N PHE A 570 -26.26 -15.40 16.89
CA PHE A 570 -24.87 -14.96 16.73
C PHE A 570 -24.15 -15.14 18.08
N ASP A 571 -23.30 -16.16 18.20
CA ASP A 571 -22.45 -16.37 19.37
C ASP A 571 -21.14 -15.57 19.24
N PRO A 572 -20.90 -14.54 20.08
CA PRO A 572 -19.63 -13.81 20.07
C PRO A 572 -18.47 -14.62 20.68
N GLY A 573 -18.75 -15.73 21.37
CA GLY A 573 -17.81 -16.46 22.23
C GLY A 573 -16.67 -17.19 21.51
N VAL A 574 -16.74 -17.37 20.19
CA VAL A 574 -15.69 -18.03 19.39
C VAL A 574 -14.46 -17.13 19.20
N TRP A 575 -14.57 -15.82 19.42
CA TRP A 575 -13.49 -14.85 19.19
C TRP A 575 -13.08 -14.13 20.49
N ILE A 576 -11.96 -14.58 21.09
CA ILE A 576 -11.40 -13.96 22.30
C ILE A 576 -10.61 -12.70 21.93
N PHE A 577 -11.20 -11.53 22.16
CA PHE A 577 -10.55 -10.23 21.99
C PHE A 577 -9.84 -9.80 23.29
N THR A 578 -8.57 -9.42 23.19
CA THR A 578 -7.81 -8.78 24.30
C THR A 578 -7.63 -7.28 24.02
N GLU A 579 -7.99 -6.45 25.00
CA GLU A 579 -7.79 -4.99 24.96
C GLU A 579 -6.29 -4.60 24.94
N ASP A 580 -5.96 -3.47 24.28
CA ASP A 580 -4.78 -2.68 24.63
C ASP A 580 -5.09 -1.18 24.52
N ARG A 581 -4.30 -0.33 25.19
CA ARG A 581 -4.86 0.80 25.96
C ARG A 581 -4.43 2.21 25.53
N ASP A 582 -5.32 3.15 25.83
CA ASP A 582 -5.13 4.59 26.04
C ASP A 582 -4.77 5.49 24.84
N LEU A 583 -5.66 6.47 24.56
CA LEU A 583 -5.30 7.90 24.64
C LEU A 583 -6.53 8.82 24.83
N ASN A 584 -7.02 8.88 26.08
CA ASN A 584 -7.90 9.90 26.70
C ASN A 584 -8.73 10.85 25.81
N ALA A 585 -10.06 10.72 25.91
CA ALA A 585 -11.01 11.82 25.76
C ALA A 585 -11.93 11.87 27.00
N ALA A 586 -12.14 13.06 27.58
CA ALA A 586 -12.96 13.24 28.77
C ALA A 586 -14.41 13.63 28.41
N ALA A 587 -15.18 12.66 27.93
CA ALA A 587 -16.64 12.73 27.78
C ALA A 587 -17.22 11.32 27.99
N GLY A 588 -18.36 11.21 28.66
CA GLY A 588 -18.88 9.93 29.15
C GLY A 588 -19.81 9.21 28.17
N GLU A 589 -19.27 8.52 27.17
CA GLU A 589 -19.98 7.49 26.39
C GLU A 589 -18.97 6.47 25.83
N ARG A 590 -19.26 5.17 25.93
CA ARG A 590 -18.28 4.10 25.61
C ARG A 590 -18.42 3.59 24.17
N ILE A 591 -17.51 4.01 23.30
CA ILE A 591 -17.35 3.52 21.93
C ILE A 591 -16.35 2.36 21.90
N GLY A 592 -16.71 1.23 21.28
CA GLY A 592 -15.86 0.03 21.18
C GLY A 592 -15.12 -0.09 19.84
N TYR A 593 -13.81 -0.38 19.89
CA TYR A 593 -12.95 -0.71 18.75
C TYR A 593 -12.41 -2.15 18.91
N PHE A 594 -12.35 -2.94 17.83
CA PHE A 594 -11.71 -4.28 17.83
C PHE A 594 -10.98 -4.62 16.50
N PRO A 595 -10.02 -5.58 16.48
CA PRO A 595 -9.02 -5.72 15.41
C PRO A 595 -9.01 -7.10 14.67
N ARG A 596 -7.91 -7.39 13.95
CA ARG A 596 -7.65 -8.52 13.02
C ARG A 596 -8.10 -9.94 13.47
N LEU A 597 -8.51 -10.74 12.48
CA LEU A 597 -9.01 -12.13 12.57
C LEU A 597 -7.93 -13.23 12.36
N ALA A 598 -8.27 -14.50 12.69
CA ALA A 598 -7.50 -15.70 12.29
C ALA A 598 -8.30 -17.03 12.31
N ALA A 599 -8.58 -17.61 11.13
CA ALA A 599 -8.91 -19.04 10.80
C ALA A 599 -9.93 -19.87 11.63
N ILE A 600 -10.92 -20.49 10.95
CA ILE A 600 -11.92 -21.46 11.49
C ILE A 600 -12.21 -22.60 10.47
N ASN A 601 -12.74 -23.76 10.94
CA ASN A 601 -13.14 -24.97 10.16
C ASN A 601 -14.68 -25.16 10.05
N TYR A 602 -15.14 -26.02 9.11
CA TYR A 602 -16.56 -26.32 8.80
C TYR A 602 -17.03 -27.77 9.12
N PRO A 603 -18.36 -28.01 9.32
CA PRO A 603 -19.08 -29.30 9.18
C PRO A 603 -20.24 -29.26 8.13
N SER A 604 -21.03 -30.35 7.97
CA SER A 604 -21.72 -30.72 6.69
C SER A 604 -23.14 -31.38 6.74
N GLY A 605 -23.93 -31.31 5.62
CA GLY A 605 -25.11 -32.14 5.27
C GLY A 605 -26.30 -31.35 4.65
N SER A 606 -27.21 -31.86 3.78
CA SER A 606 -27.43 -33.20 3.15
C SER A 606 -28.49 -33.22 1.99
N GLU A 607 -28.23 -33.96 0.88
CA GLU A 607 -29.18 -34.68 -0.06
C GLU A 607 -30.25 -33.92 -0.92
N PRO A 608 -30.99 -34.55 -1.89
CA PRO A 608 -30.72 -35.61 -2.93
C PRO A 608 -31.23 -35.21 -4.36
N SER A 609 -31.79 -36.08 -5.25
CA SER A 609 -31.10 -36.88 -6.32
C SER A 609 -31.97 -37.17 -7.59
N TYR A 610 -31.42 -37.73 -8.68
CA TYR A 610 -32.09 -38.33 -9.89
C TYR A 610 -31.24 -39.52 -10.41
N GLN A 611 -31.82 -40.51 -11.13
CA GLN A 611 -31.22 -41.86 -11.29
C GLN A 611 -30.26 -42.06 -12.49
N LYS A 612 -29.04 -42.54 -12.19
CA LYS A 612 -27.98 -43.07 -13.09
C LYS A 612 -28.26 -44.46 -13.71
N THR A 613 -27.41 -44.88 -14.66
CA THR A 613 -26.95 -46.28 -14.78
C THR A 613 -25.42 -46.34 -14.67
N ASP A 614 -24.93 -46.74 -13.50
CA ASP A 614 -23.50 -46.82 -13.17
C ASP A 614 -22.87 -48.18 -13.60
N ALA A 615 -21.55 -48.23 -13.70
CA ALA A 615 -20.76 -49.43 -14.03
C ALA A 615 -20.84 -50.50 -12.92
N LEU A 616 -20.63 -51.77 -13.27
CA LEU A 616 -20.66 -52.85 -12.27
C LEU A 616 -19.37 -52.93 -11.44
N GLU A 617 -19.49 -53.13 -10.13
CA GLU A 617 -18.35 -53.37 -9.24
C GLU A 617 -17.60 -54.67 -9.62
N PRO A 618 -16.25 -54.69 -9.62
CA PRO A 618 -15.48 -55.91 -9.85
C PRO A 618 -15.75 -57.00 -8.81
N GLU A 619 -16.06 -58.21 -9.25
CA GLU A 619 -16.11 -59.37 -8.36
C GLU A 619 -14.69 -59.93 -8.16
N ILE A 620 -14.16 -59.84 -6.94
CA ILE A 620 -12.86 -60.40 -6.58
C ILE A 620 -13.03 -61.91 -6.33
N THR A 621 -12.49 -62.73 -7.24
CA THR A 621 -12.62 -64.20 -7.27
C THR A 621 -11.46 -64.92 -6.59
N SER A 622 -10.32 -64.26 -6.44
CA SER A 622 -9.22 -64.68 -5.56
C SER A 622 -8.74 -63.46 -4.78
N ASP A 623 -8.98 -63.48 -3.48
CA ASP A 623 -8.75 -62.38 -2.55
C ASP A 623 -7.57 -62.70 -1.62
N LEU A 624 -7.04 -61.70 -0.92
CA LEU A 624 -6.00 -61.89 0.07
C LEU A 624 -6.59 -62.59 1.30
N SER A 625 -6.42 -63.91 1.38
CA SER A 625 -6.70 -64.69 2.59
C SER A 625 -5.99 -64.06 3.79
N THR A 626 -6.55 -64.23 5.01
CA THR A 626 -6.13 -63.55 6.25
C THR A 626 -4.81 -64.09 6.82
N GLN A 627 -3.77 -64.12 6.00
CA GLN A 627 -2.43 -64.56 6.36
C GLN A 627 -1.72 -63.46 7.14
N GLU A 628 -1.27 -63.81 8.34
CA GLU A 628 -0.21 -63.09 9.02
C GLU A 628 1.13 -63.65 8.55
N ILE A 629 1.86 -62.89 7.72
CA ILE A 629 3.13 -63.34 7.15
C ILE A 629 4.28 -62.66 7.90
N LEU A 630 5.17 -63.47 8.47
CA LEU A 630 6.33 -63.03 9.24
C LEU A 630 7.60 -63.12 8.38
N TYR A 631 8.38 -62.04 8.34
CA TYR A 631 9.67 -61.98 7.64
C TYR A 631 10.78 -61.44 8.56
N ASN A 632 11.99 -61.93 8.39
CA ASN A 632 13.17 -61.29 9.00
C ASN A 632 13.61 -60.12 8.12
N ARG A 633 14.12 -59.04 8.74
CA ARG A 633 14.50 -57.82 8.01
C ARG A 633 15.48 -58.12 6.86
N GLY A 634 15.04 -57.89 5.63
CA GLY A 634 15.82 -58.07 4.40
C GLY A 634 15.63 -59.41 3.66
N THR A 635 14.78 -60.33 4.14
CA THR A 635 14.43 -61.55 3.36
C THR A 635 13.45 -61.20 2.23
N ARG A 636 13.63 -61.72 1.02
CA ARG A 636 12.68 -61.51 -0.09
C ARG A 636 11.30 -62.07 0.27
N ALA A 637 10.26 -61.23 0.17
CA ALA A 637 8.88 -61.66 0.36
C ALA A 637 8.34 -62.45 -0.83
N ALA A 638 7.32 -63.28 -0.57
CA ALA A 638 6.42 -63.79 -1.62
C ALA A 638 5.52 -62.67 -2.16
N ALA A 639 5.03 -62.84 -3.38
CA ALA A 639 4.06 -61.92 -3.96
C ALA A 639 2.65 -62.16 -3.39
N LEU A 640 1.91 -61.06 -3.21
CA LEU A 640 0.47 -61.05 -2.99
C LEU A 640 -0.20 -61.01 -4.37
N GLU A 641 -1.28 -61.76 -4.57
CA GLU A 641 -1.99 -61.87 -5.86
C GLU A 641 -3.49 -61.66 -5.71
N ILE A 642 -4.11 -60.98 -6.68
CA ILE A 642 -5.55 -60.76 -6.80
C ILE A 642 -6.05 -61.36 -8.11
N LYS A 643 -7.27 -61.90 -8.12
CA LYS A 643 -8.00 -62.23 -9.36
C LYS A 643 -9.41 -61.63 -9.26
N ALA A 644 -9.86 -60.97 -10.32
CA ALA A 644 -11.16 -60.32 -10.38
C ALA A 644 -11.82 -60.51 -11.76
N ARG A 645 -13.13 -60.30 -11.84
CA ARG A 645 -13.95 -60.31 -13.06
C ARG A 645 -15.05 -59.24 -13.00
N VAL A 646 -15.62 -58.89 -14.14
CA VAL A 646 -16.84 -58.06 -14.24
C VAL A 646 -17.87 -58.74 -15.12
N GLY A 647 -19.15 -58.42 -14.89
CA GLY A 647 -20.28 -58.91 -15.68
C GLY A 647 -20.70 -57.97 -16.81
N ASP A 648 -20.13 -56.77 -16.88
CA ASP A 648 -20.29 -55.83 -17.99
C ASP A 648 -19.04 -55.80 -18.88
N SER A 649 -19.06 -54.99 -19.95
CA SER A 649 -17.98 -54.90 -20.93
C SER A 649 -16.85 -53.94 -20.53
N GLY A 650 -16.66 -53.69 -19.23
CA GLY A 650 -15.64 -52.76 -18.74
C GLY A 650 -14.25 -53.37 -18.58
N ALA A 651 -13.23 -52.52 -18.46
CA ALA A 651 -11.83 -52.90 -18.29
C ALA A 651 -11.41 -52.90 -16.82
N LEU A 652 -10.55 -53.85 -16.43
CA LEU A 652 -10.07 -53.98 -15.04
C LEU A 652 -8.66 -53.41 -14.84
N GLU A 653 -8.56 -52.36 -14.04
CA GLU A 653 -7.31 -51.83 -13.49
C GLU A 653 -7.08 -52.26 -12.04
N TYR A 654 -5.83 -52.26 -11.59
CA TYR A 654 -5.42 -52.63 -10.23
C TYR A 654 -4.58 -51.52 -9.62
N GLN A 655 -4.67 -51.32 -8.31
CA GLN A 655 -3.80 -50.39 -7.60
C GLN A 655 -3.57 -50.83 -6.15
N TRP A 656 -2.30 -51.01 -5.77
CA TRP A 656 -1.93 -51.40 -4.41
C TRP A 656 -1.80 -50.23 -3.45
N TYR A 657 -2.08 -50.50 -2.17
CA TYR A 657 -2.07 -49.57 -1.05
C TYR A 657 -1.42 -50.21 0.18
N GLN A 658 -0.86 -49.37 1.06
CA GLN A 658 -0.25 -49.76 2.33
C GLN A 658 -0.87 -49.00 3.51
N SER A 659 -1.20 -49.70 4.60
CA SER A 659 -1.75 -49.13 5.83
C SER A 659 -0.92 -49.50 7.07
N GLU A 660 -0.93 -48.64 8.08
CA GLU A 660 -0.33 -48.91 9.39
C GLU A 660 -1.24 -49.74 10.32
N ARG A 661 -2.52 -49.89 9.95
CA ARG A 661 -3.56 -50.57 10.74
C ARG A 661 -4.29 -51.58 9.85
N ASN A 662 -5.01 -52.53 10.44
CA ASN A 662 -5.81 -53.49 9.68
C ASN A 662 -7.12 -52.87 9.14
N VAL A 663 -6.98 -51.88 8.26
CA VAL A 663 -8.06 -51.15 7.60
C VAL A 663 -7.67 -50.85 6.15
N THR A 664 -8.65 -50.98 5.26
CA THR A 664 -8.56 -50.65 3.83
C THR A 664 -8.97 -49.22 3.51
N ALA A 665 -9.31 -48.43 4.54
CA ALA A 665 -9.60 -47.00 4.43
C ALA A 665 -8.37 -46.17 4.86
N GLY A 666 -8.03 -45.14 4.08
CA GLY A 666 -6.93 -44.22 4.40
C GLY A 666 -5.51 -44.79 4.21
N GLY A 667 -5.34 -45.90 3.49
CA GLY A 667 -4.03 -46.41 3.10
C GLY A 667 -3.29 -45.48 2.13
N THR A 668 -1.96 -45.50 2.18
CA THR A 668 -1.08 -44.80 1.24
C THR A 668 -1.02 -45.54 -0.08
N LYS A 669 -1.32 -44.85 -1.19
CA LYS A 669 -1.21 -45.39 -2.56
C LYS A 669 0.24 -45.75 -2.89
N LEU A 670 0.48 -46.94 -3.44
CA LEU A 670 1.79 -47.40 -3.88
C LEU A 670 2.00 -47.07 -5.38
N THR A 671 2.62 -45.93 -5.64
CA THR A 671 2.80 -45.38 -7.00
C THR A 671 3.55 -46.36 -7.92
N GLY A 672 2.91 -46.75 -9.03
CA GLY A 672 3.49 -47.67 -10.03
C GLY A 672 3.24 -49.16 -9.75
N GLU A 673 2.57 -49.49 -8.65
CA GLU A 673 2.12 -50.85 -8.36
C GLU A 673 0.69 -51.05 -8.89
N ASP A 674 0.61 -51.21 -10.21
CA ASP A 674 -0.62 -51.18 -11.04
C ASP A 674 -1.09 -52.57 -11.54
N LYS A 675 -0.49 -53.64 -11.01
CA LYS A 675 -0.68 -55.02 -11.49
C LYS A 675 -1.53 -55.85 -10.53
N ALA A 676 -2.07 -56.96 -11.04
CA ALA A 676 -2.77 -57.96 -10.24
C ALA A 676 -1.89 -58.65 -9.15
N SER A 677 -0.58 -58.39 -9.10
CA SER A 677 0.31 -58.88 -8.06
C SER A 677 1.35 -57.85 -7.58
N TYR A 678 1.78 -57.96 -6.32
CA TYR A 678 2.70 -57.05 -5.65
C TYR A 678 3.61 -57.77 -4.65
N THR A 679 4.87 -57.35 -4.50
CA THR A 679 5.81 -57.94 -3.51
C THR A 679 6.16 -56.92 -2.42
N PRO A 680 5.72 -57.12 -1.16
CA PRO A 680 5.94 -56.13 -0.10
C PRO A 680 7.40 -56.07 0.37
N PRO A 681 7.93 -54.87 0.69
CA PRO A 681 9.29 -54.70 1.21
C PRO A 681 9.45 -55.22 2.64
N THR A 682 10.63 -55.77 2.93
CA THR A 682 11.05 -56.28 4.25
C THR A 682 12.25 -55.52 4.82
N ASP A 683 12.58 -54.36 4.26
CA ASP A 683 13.73 -53.53 4.65
C ASP A 683 13.53 -52.77 5.97
N THR A 684 12.30 -52.74 6.47
CA THR A 684 11.83 -51.89 7.58
C THR A 684 11.06 -52.74 8.59
N VAL A 685 11.49 -52.71 9.85
CA VAL A 685 10.90 -53.49 10.96
C VAL A 685 9.58 -52.88 11.43
N GLY A 686 8.60 -53.73 11.68
CA GLY A 686 7.24 -53.36 12.10
C GLY A 686 6.16 -54.17 11.37
N THR A 687 4.89 -53.92 11.70
CA THR A 687 3.74 -54.48 11.00
C THR A 687 3.19 -53.47 9.99
N ARG A 688 2.86 -53.96 8.79
CA ARG A 688 2.22 -53.22 7.70
C ARG A 688 1.12 -54.07 7.08
N TYR A 689 0.07 -53.42 6.62
CA TYR A 689 -1.08 -54.06 6.00
C TYR A 689 -1.14 -53.64 4.53
N TYR A 690 -1.33 -54.58 3.62
CA TYR A 690 -1.34 -54.30 2.17
C TYR A 690 -2.63 -54.82 1.56
N TYR A 691 -3.24 -53.99 0.71
CA TYR A 691 -4.47 -54.32 -0.01
C TYR A 691 -4.43 -53.70 -1.41
N CYS A 692 -5.24 -54.22 -2.31
CA CYS A 692 -5.43 -53.73 -3.66
C CYS A 692 -6.86 -53.23 -3.87
N ILE A 693 -7.01 -52.10 -4.54
CA ILE A 693 -8.29 -51.66 -5.11
C ILE A 693 -8.29 -52.08 -6.58
N VAL A 694 -9.35 -52.77 -7.00
CA VAL A 694 -9.62 -53.10 -8.40
C VAL A 694 -10.66 -52.10 -8.91
N THR A 695 -10.42 -51.51 -10.07
CA THR A 695 -11.34 -50.57 -10.73
C THR A 695 -11.89 -51.22 -12.00
N ASN A 696 -13.21 -51.22 -12.15
CA ASN A 696 -13.85 -51.39 -13.45
C ASN A 696 -13.97 -50.02 -14.13
N GLU A 697 -13.55 -49.88 -15.38
CA GLU A 697 -13.90 -48.74 -16.24
C GLU A 697 -14.80 -49.20 -17.39
N ASN A 698 -16.09 -48.88 -17.31
CA ASN A 698 -17.09 -49.11 -18.35
C ASN A 698 -17.51 -47.78 -18.96
N ASN A 699 -16.87 -47.40 -20.05
CA ASN A 699 -17.14 -46.15 -20.76
C ASN A 699 -18.54 -46.04 -21.40
N GLN A 700 -19.31 -47.13 -21.45
CA GLN A 700 -20.70 -47.16 -21.96
C GLN A 700 -21.74 -46.84 -20.87
N ALA A 701 -21.36 -46.79 -19.60
CA ALA A 701 -22.27 -46.42 -18.52
C ALA A 701 -22.69 -44.94 -18.63
N THR A 702 -23.98 -44.65 -18.37
CA THR A 702 -24.49 -43.26 -18.27
C THR A 702 -24.13 -42.61 -16.92
N GLY A 703 -23.49 -43.39 -16.04
CA GLY A 703 -23.15 -43.08 -14.68
C GLY A 703 -21.93 -42.17 -14.47
N ALA A 704 -20.96 -42.49 -13.60
CA ALA A 704 -20.68 -43.80 -13.00
C ALA A 704 -19.86 -44.71 -13.92
N LYS A 705 -19.02 -44.14 -14.79
CA LYS A 705 -18.17 -44.89 -15.73
C LYS A 705 -17.11 -45.75 -15.04
N THR A 706 -16.86 -45.53 -13.75
CA THR A 706 -16.02 -46.39 -12.93
C THR A 706 -16.74 -46.88 -11.68
N ALA A 707 -16.45 -48.13 -11.30
CA ALA A 707 -16.87 -48.76 -10.06
C ALA A 707 -15.68 -49.54 -9.47
N VAL A 708 -15.60 -49.65 -8.14
CA VAL A 708 -14.38 -50.12 -7.46
C VAL A 708 -14.67 -51.17 -6.39
N SER A 709 -13.82 -52.19 -6.34
CA SER A 709 -13.86 -53.24 -5.32
C SER A 709 -12.54 -53.33 -4.60
N THR A 710 -12.59 -53.43 -3.27
CA THR A 710 -11.39 -53.43 -2.43
C THR A 710 -11.17 -54.82 -1.81
N SER A 711 -10.00 -55.39 -2.07
CA SER A 711 -9.57 -56.67 -1.48
C SER A 711 -9.33 -56.56 0.03
N LYS A 712 -9.29 -57.71 0.72
CA LYS A 712 -8.88 -57.78 2.14
C LYS A 712 -7.41 -57.36 2.29
N ALA A 713 -7.04 -56.97 3.50
CA ALA A 713 -5.66 -56.58 3.80
C ALA A 713 -4.82 -57.77 4.31
N ALA A 714 -3.70 -58.06 3.63
CA ALA A 714 -2.68 -59.00 4.09
C ALA A 714 -1.80 -58.35 5.17
N LYS A 715 -1.55 -59.03 6.28
CA LYS A 715 -0.72 -58.53 7.39
C LYS A 715 0.71 -59.01 7.26
N ILE A 716 1.62 -58.09 6.97
CA ILE A 716 3.05 -58.35 6.86
C ILE A 716 3.75 -57.83 8.11
N THR A 717 4.49 -58.68 8.83
CA THR A 717 5.27 -58.28 10.00
C THR A 717 6.75 -58.58 9.77
N VAL A 718 7.59 -57.56 9.96
CA VAL A 718 9.04 -57.63 9.77
C VAL A 718 9.73 -57.49 11.12
N THR A 719 10.63 -58.41 11.48
CA THR A 719 11.30 -58.48 12.80
C THR A 719 12.83 -58.26 12.73
N MET A 720 13.48 -58.14 13.88
CA MET A 720 14.95 -57.99 14.02
C MET A 720 15.50 -58.88 15.14
N ASP A 721 16.57 -59.63 14.85
CA ASP A 721 17.10 -60.71 15.71
C ASP A 721 17.85 -60.29 17.00
N HIS A 722 17.89 -59.00 17.39
CA HIS A 722 18.52 -58.60 18.66
C HIS A 722 18.03 -57.25 19.21
N VAL A 723 18.16 -57.08 20.53
CA VAL A 723 17.87 -55.83 21.25
C VAL A 723 19.06 -54.87 21.17
N HIS A 724 18.81 -53.60 20.84
CA HIS A 724 19.86 -52.58 20.79
C HIS A 724 20.19 -52.00 22.17
N ASN A 725 21.44 -52.21 22.61
CA ASN A 725 22.03 -51.53 23.76
C ASN A 725 22.97 -50.41 23.25
N TRP A 726 22.80 -49.16 23.69
CA TRP A 726 23.42 -47.98 23.07
C TRP A 726 24.59 -47.44 23.92
N LEU A 727 25.68 -47.02 23.26
CA LEU A 727 26.83 -46.41 23.92
C LEU A 727 26.49 -45.01 24.42
N SER A 728 26.83 -44.70 25.68
CA SER A 728 26.56 -43.41 26.33
C SER A 728 27.26 -42.21 25.66
N ASN A 729 28.36 -42.42 24.96
CA ASN A 729 29.08 -41.37 24.23
C ASN A 729 28.38 -41.03 22.90
N TRP A 730 28.15 -39.73 22.68
CA TRP A 730 27.64 -39.22 21.40
C TRP A 730 28.64 -39.41 20.26
N SER A 731 28.17 -39.93 19.13
CA SER A 731 28.79 -39.79 17.81
C SER A 731 28.19 -38.59 17.07
N SER A 732 28.93 -38.04 16.09
CA SER A 732 28.47 -36.92 15.27
C SER A 732 29.15 -36.87 13.90
N ASP A 733 28.44 -36.37 12.90
CA ASP A 733 29.00 -35.79 11.68
C ASP A 733 28.72 -34.27 11.65
N ASP A 734 28.92 -33.59 10.52
CA ASP A 734 28.71 -32.14 10.37
C ASP A 734 27.24 -31.69 10.53
N THR A 735 26.29 -32.62 10.46
CA THR A 735 24.84 -32.35 10.39
C THR A 735 24.07 -32.87 11.60
N HIS A 736 24.39 -34.09 12.07
CA HIS A 736 23.63 -34.83 13.08
C HIS A 736 24.53 -35.44 14.16
N HIS A 737 23.91 -35.82 15.28
CA HIS A 737 24.50 -36.64 16.35
C HIS A 737 23.59 -37.81 16.71
N TRP A 738 24.19 -38.90 17.21
CA TRP A 738 23.49 -40.15 17.57
C TRP A 738 24.35 -41.00 18.52
N HIS A 739 23.75 -42.02 19.14
CA HIS A 739 24.45 -43.06 19.91
C HIS A 739 24.67 -44.31 19.04
N LYS A 740 25.88 -44.88 19.04
CA LYS A 740 26.14 -46.15 18.34
C LYS A 740 25.63 -47.35 19.17
N CYS A 741 25.17 -48.40 18.50
CA CYS A 741 24.87 -49.68 19.15
C CYS A 741 26.16 -50.33 19.66
N LYS A 742 26.09 -50.99 20.83
CA LYS A 742 27.19 -51.72 21.48
C LYS A 742 27.47 -53.09 20.83
N ALA A 743 26.50 -53.66 20.12
CA ALA A 743 26.65 -54.96 19.45
C ALA A 743 27.53 -54.84 18.19
N ALA A 744 28.68 -55.52 18.17
CA ALA A 744 29.68 -55.42 17.09
C ALA A 744 29.10 -55.81 15.71
N ALA A 745 28.24 -56.83 15.66
CA ALA A 745 27.61 -57.33 14.45
C ALA A 745 26.30 -56.61 14.06
N CYS A 746 25.95 -55.47 14.68
CA CYS A 746 24.66 -54.81 14.45
C CYS A 746 24.39 -54.54 12.94
N PRO A 747 23.27 -55.01 12.36
CA PRO A 747 22.90 -54.79 10.96
C PRO A 747 22.44 -53.35 10.68
N VAL A 748 22.13 -52.55 11.70
CA VAL A 748 21.82 -51.13 11.53
C VAL A 748 23.10 -50.37 11.21
N LYS A 749 23.39 -50.25 9.90
CA LYS A 749 24.51 -49.44 9.38
C LYS A 749 24.13 -47.98 9.15
N ASP A 750 22.86 -47.71 8.86
CA ASP A 750 22.35 -46.34 8.69
C ASP A 750 22.22 -45.63 10.05
N LYS A 751 22.98 -44.55 10.20
CA LYS A 751 22.96 -43.63 11.34
C LYS A 751 21.56 -43.07 11.66
N ARG A 752 20.68 -42.90 10.67
CA ARG A 752 19.30 -42.40 10.86
C ARG A 752 18.46 -43.29 11.77
N ASN A 753 18.79 -44.59 11.79
CA ASN A 753 18.10 -45.61 12.59
C ASN A 753 18.80 -45.88 13.94
N MET A 754 19.71 -45.01 14.37
CA MET A 754 20.42 -45.12 15.64
C MET A 754 19.82 -44.20 16.71
N ASN A 755 19.83 -44.64 17.98
CA ASN A 755 19.18 -43.89 19.06
C ASN A 755 19.73 -42.47 19.21
N GLY A 756 18.85 -41.51 19.46
CA GLY A 756 19.18 -40.10 19.60
C GLY A 756 19.62 -39.43 18.29
N TYR A 757 19.40 -40.03 17.11
CA TYR A 757 19.70 -39.39 15.83
C TYR A 757 18.92 -38.07 15.67
N ALA A 758 19.62 -36.95 15.79
CA ALA A 758 19.04 -35.61 15.75
C ALA A 758 19.98 -34.57 15.11
N PRO A 759 19.43 -33.56 14.42
CA PRO A 759 20.23 -32.46 13.87
C PRO A 759 20.84 -31.59 14.97
N HIS A 760 22.01 -31.01 14.70
CA HIS A 760 22.78 -30.27 15.72
C HIS A 760 22.07 -29.02 16.26
N GLN A 761 21.75 -29.05 17.55
CA GLN A 761 21.12 -27.93 18.24
C GLN A 761 22.17 -26.91 18.72
N LYS A 762 22.47 -25.95 17.86
CA LYS A 762 23.47 -24.87 18.03
C LYS A 762 23.33 -24.10 19.35
N ASN A 763 24.43 -23.97 20.09
CA ASN A 763 24.49 -23.16 21.32
C ASN A 763 24.61 -21.63 21.04
N LYS A 764 24.64 -20.81 22.10
CA LYS A 764 24.78 -19.33 21.99
C LYS A 764 26.15 -18.88 21.44
N GLY A 765 27.10 -19.80 21.28
CA GLY A 765 28.46 -19.62 20.75
C GLY A 765 29.44 -19.02 21.74
N VAL A 766 30.59 -19.67 21.90
CA VAL A 766 31.65 -19.30 22.86
C VAL A 766 32.74 -18.50 22.14
N VAL A 767 33.22 -17.41 22.75
CA VAL A 767 34.34 -16.61 22.21
C VAL A 767 35.67 -17.32 22.49
N THR A 768 36.00 -18.29 21.65
CA THR A 768 37.22 -19.10 21.69
C THR A 768 38.48 -18.29 21.41
N LYS A 769 38.38 -17.20 20.63
CA LYS A 769 39.47 -16.22 20.47
C LYS A 769 38.94 -14.79 20.57
N LYS A 770 39.36 -14.04 21.59
CA LYS A 770 38.95 -12.64 21.76
C LYS A 770 39.59 -11.75 20.67
N PRO A 771 38.85 -10.82 20.03
CA PRO A 771 39.41 -9.92 19.02
C PRO A 771 40.41 -8.93 19.64
N THR A 772 41.45 -8.57 18.88
CA THR A 772 42.41 -7.52 19.25
C THR A 772 42.33 -6.35 18.26
N TYR A 773 43.18 -5.32 18.40
CA TYR A 773 43.21 -4.24 17.41
C TYR A 773 43.84 -4.69 16.07
N THR A 774 44.65 -5.76 16.09
CA THR A 774 45.40 -6.27 14.92
C THR A 774 44.93 -7.63 14.40
N GLN A 775 44.32 -8.47 15.23
CA GLN A 775 43.77 -9.78 14.88
C GLN A 775 42.24 -9.82 15.06
N THR A 776 41.55 -10.52 14.16
CA THR A 776 40.14 -10.88 14.34
C THR A 776 40.00 -11.88 15.47
N GLY A 777 38.86 -11.84 16.16
CA GLY A 777 38.48 -12.90 17.09
C GLY A 777 37.82 -14.06 16.37
N VAL A 778 37.49 -15.10 17.13
CA VAL A 778 36.68 -16.23 16.70
C VAL A 778 35.64 -16.49 17.79
N LYS A 779 34.40 -16.68 17.36
CA LYS A 779 33.31 -17.23 18.17
C LYS A 779 32.95 -18.58 17.58
N THR A 780 33.17 -19.66 18.32
CA THR A 780 32.84 -21.02 17.89
C THR A 780 31.46 -21.39 18.42
N TYR A 781 30.60 -21.86 17.53
CA TYR A 781 29.32 -22.45 17.84
C TYR A 781 29.46 -23.97 17.82
N SER A 782 28.93 -24.62 18.83
CA SER A 782 28.86 -26.08 18.92
C SER A 782 27.45 -26.55 19.25
N CYS A 783 27.17 -27.82 18.98
CA CYS A 783 25.93 -28.46 19.40
C CYS A 783 25.85 -28.49 20.93
N LYS A 784 24.71 -28.09 21.50
CA LYS A 784 24.46 -28.07 22.95
C LYS A 784 24.30 -29.47 23.58
N ILE A 785 24.16 -30.51 22.74
CA ILE A 785 23.88 -31.90 23.14
C ILE A 785 25.18 -32.73 23.09
N CYS A 786 25.76 -32.88 21.90
CA CYS A 786 26.95 -33.71 21.68
C CYS A 786 28.30 -32.96 21.69
N GLY A 787 28.29 -31.62 21.81
CA GLY A 787 29.51 -30.79 21.80
C GLY A 787 30.16 -30.55 20.43
N HIS A 788 29.71 -31.22 19.36
CA HIS A 788 30.25 -31.09 18.00
C HIS A 788 30.41 -29.62 17.52
N ALA A 789 31.55 -29.29 16.91
CA ALA A 789 31.95 -27.91 16.58
C ALA A 789 31.46 -27.43 15.19
N MET A 790 30.21 -26.99 15.12
CA MET A 790 29.49 -26.69 13.86
C MET A 790 30.04 -25.50 13.04
N LYS A 791 30.33 -24.34 13.66
CA LYS A 791 30.59 -23.09 12.90
C LYS A 791 31.49 -22.12 13.64
N MET A 792 32.45 -21.53 12.92
CA MET A 792 33.30 -20.44 13.41
C MET A 792 32.92 -19.10 12.78
N GLU A 793 32.67 -18.10 13.62
CA GLU A 793 32.38 -16.72 13.23
C GLU A 793 33.60 -15.83 13.52
N LYS A 794 34.11 -15.13 12.49
CA LYS A 794 35.28 -14.24 12.59
C LYS A 794 34.86 -12.88 13.16
N LEU A 795 35.06 -12.67 14.46
CA LEU A 795 34.75 -11.39 15.12
C LEU A 795 35.67 -10.27 14.60
N PRO A 796 35.15 -9.08 14.26
CA PRO A 796 35.92 -7.99 13.68
C PRO A 796 36.99 -7.45 14.64
N LYS A 797 38.04 -6.85 14.06
CA LYS A 797 39.15 -6.24 14.82
C LYS A 797 38.65 -5.04 15.63
N LEU A 798 39.14 -4.89 16.85
CA LEU A 798 38.82 -3.74 17.70
C LEU A 798 39.35 -2.45 17.05
N VAL A 799 38.54 -1.38 17.10
CA VAL A 799 38.93 -0.05 16.63
C VAL A 799 38.74 1.01 17.73
N PRO A 800 39.64 2.01 17.84
CA PRO A 800 39.47 3.08 18.82
C PRO A 800 38.18 3.88 18.61
N GLY A 801 37.39 4.08 19.67
CA GLY A 801 36.18 4.91 19.62
C GLY A 801 36.45 6.36 19.18
N ALA A 802 35.51 6.95 18.45
CA ALA A 802 35.61 8.33 17.98
C ALA A 802 35.51 9.33 19.15
N PRO A 803 36.42 10.30 19.29
CA PRO A 803 36.37 11.27 20.39
C PRO A 803 35.24 12.29 20.19
N ASN A 804 34.50 12.59 21.26
CA ASN A 804 33.52 13.69 21.27
C ASN A 804 34.25 15.03 21.53
N VAL A 805 34.35 15.88 20.48
CA VAL A 805 35.19 17.08 20.47
C VAL A 805 34.36 18.35 20.61
N LYS A 806 34.66 19.14 21.64
CA LYS A 806 34.19 20.51 21.85
C LYS A 806 35.25 21.51 21.38
N SER A 807 34.85 22.75 21.06
CA SER A 807 35.78 23.84 20.73
C SER A 807 35.47 25.15 21.45
N SER A 808 36.51 25.89 21.79
CA SER A 808 36.44 27.28 22.29
C SER A 808 37.44 28.15 21.52
N THR A 809 37.18 29.45 21.38
CA THR A 809 38.00 30.34 20.53
C THR A 809 38.46 31.61 21.22
N THR A 810 39.52 32.20 20.66
CA THR A 810 39.92 33.60 20.87
C THR A 810 40.03 34.27 19.51
N TYR A 811 40.42 35.56 19.45
CA TYR A 811 40.55 36.26 18.17
C TYR A 811 41.63 35.68 17.23
N LYS A 812 42.63 34.95 17.78
CA LYS A 812 43.73 34.31 17.02
C LYS A 812 43.88 32.79 17.26
N THR A 813 43.02 32.15 18.06
CA THR A 813 43.17 30.73 18.43
C THR A 813 41.86 29.92 18.44
N VAL A 814 41.99 28.60 18.31
CA VAL A 814 40.91 27.61 18.57
C VAL A 814 41.47 26.53 19.48
N LYS A 815 40.91 26.35 20.69
CA LYS A 815 41.19 25.22 21.58
C LYS A 815 40.13 24.15 21.40
N LEU A 816 40.55 22.96 20.97
CA LEU A 816 39.74 21.75 20.91
C LEU A 816 39.94 20.92 22.19
N SER A 817 38.89 20.26 22.68
CA SER A 817 38.96 19.36 23.85
C SER A 817 37.97 18.20 23.77
N TRP A 818 38.34 17.04 24.31
CA TRP A 818 37.56 15.80 24.32
C TRP A 818 37.89 14.94 25.54
N LYS A 819 36.95 14.10 26.00
CA LYS A 819 37.23 13.09 27.04
C LYS A 819 38.23 12.06 26.48
N ARG A 820 39.17 11.58 27.31
CA ARG A 820 40.14 10.57 26.89
C ARG A 820 39.43 9.23 26.60
N VAL A 821 39.63 8.68 25.41
CA VAL A 821 39.19 7.34 25.02
C VAL A 821 40.09 6.30 25.72
N LYS A 822 39.51 5.25 26.31
CA LYS A 822 40.25 4.23 27.07
C LYS A 822 41.22 3.47 26.15
N GLY A 823 42.40 3.10 26.67
CA GLY A 823 43.38 2.23 25.98
C GLY A 823 44.20 2.84 24.81
N VAL A 824 43.85 4.03 24.30
CA VAL A 824 44.47 4.61 23.09
C VAL A 824 45.85 5.24 23.35
N LYS A 825 46.74 5.22 22.34
CA LYS A 825 48.11 5.79 22.41
C LYS A 825 48.12 7.30 22.14
N GLY A 826 47.14 7.82 21.40
CA GLY A 826 46.97 9.26 21.17
C GLY A 826 45.86 9.61 20.17
N TYR A 827 45.92 10.83 19.65
CA TYR A 827 44.96 11.41 18.72
C TYR A 827 45.67 12.08 17.54
N GLN A 828 45.06 12.01 16.35
CA GLN A 828 45.42 12.81 15.18
C GLN A 828 44.32 13.85 14.92
N ILE A 829 44.74 15.12 14.77
CA ILE A 829 43.87 16.28 14.56
C ILE A 829 44.03 16.75 13.11
N TYR A 830 42.93 16.94 12.42
CA TYR A 830 42.87 17.40 11.03
C TYR A 830 42.07 18.70 10.91
N ARG A 831 42.42 19.55 9.95
CA ARG A 831 41.81 20.86 9.69
C ARG A 831 41.51 21.08 8.20
N ALA A 832 40.37 21.68 7.89
CA ALA A 832 39.98 22.19 6.56
C ALA A 832 39.43 23.63 6.64
N SER A 833 39.31 24.30 5.48
CA SER A 833 38.66 25.61 5.32
C SER A 833 37.19 25.52 4.90
N LYS A 834 36.80 24.48 4.15
CA LYS A 834 35.41 24.16 3.74
C LYS A 834 34.90 22.93 4.52
N LYS A 835 33.58 22.81 4.76
CA LYS A 835 32.92 21.71 5.54
C LYS A 835 33.34 20.32 5.04
N ASN A 836 33.39 20.15 3.72
CA ASN A 836 33.74 18.92 3.01
C ASN A 836 35.06 19.02 2.21
N GLY A 837 35.87 20.08 2.40
CA GLY A 837 37.13 20.25 1.66
C GLY A 837 38.29 19.37 2.16
N LYS A 838 39.39 19.30 1.40
CA LYS A 838 40.60 18.49 1.70
C LYS A 838 41.16 18.81 3.10
N TYR A 839 40.99 17.87 4.05
CA TYR A 839 41.45 18.00 5.44
C TYR A 839 42.94 17.65 5.56
N LYS A 840 43.79 18.61 5.97
CA LYS A 840 45.21 18.35 6.27
C LYS A 840 45.40 18.00 7.75
N LYS A 841 46.28 17.03 8.07
CA LYS A 841 46.70 16.68 9.44
C LYS A 841 47.49 17.87 10.02
N VAL A 842 47.10 18.39 11.18
CA VAL A 842 47.71 19.58 11.81
C VAL A 842 48.41 19.31 13.15
N LYS A 843 48.07 18.22 13.86
CA LYS A 843 48.82 17.79 15.05
C LYS A 843 48.56 16.32 15.37
N THR A 844 49.55 15.66 15.96
CA THR A 844 49.38 14.41 16.73
C THR A 844 49.63 14.73 18.21
N THR A 845 48.82 14.19 19.14
CA THR A 845 48.93 14.48 20.59
C THR A 845 48.54 13.29 21.45
N LYS A 846 49.14 13.15 22.64
CA LYS A 846 48.70 12.21 23.70
C LYS A 846 47.56 12.80 24.56
N ALA A 847 47.42 14.12 24.61
CA ALA A 847 46.49 14.83 25.50
C ALA A 847 45.05 14.91 24.95
N GLY A 848 44.06 15.02 25.84
CA GLY A 848 42.64 15.24 25.51
C GLY A 848 42.29 16.66 25.06
N SER A 849 43.27 17.51 24.73
CA SER A 849 43.04 18.84 24.16
C SER A 849 44.22 19.33 23.33
N TRP A 850 43.97 20.34 22.50
CA TRP A 850 45.00 21.05 21.73
C TRP A 850 44.53 22.46 21.36
N THR A 851 45.44 23.43 21.40
CA THR A 851 45.18 24.82 20.97
C THR A 851 45.89 25.13 19.67
N ASN A 852 45.11 25.33 18.61
CA ASN A 852 45.60 25.87 17.34
C ASN A 852 45.83 27.39 17.49
N LYS A 853 47.06 27.85 17.26
CA LYS A 853 47.48 29.26 17.38
C LYS A 853 47.61 29.92 15.99
N LYS A 854 47.93 31.23 15.95
CA LYS A 854 48.22 32.02 14.73
C LYS A 854 47.12 31.93 13.64
N LEU A 855 45.84 31.96 14.03
CA LEU A 855 44.69 31.90 13.11
C LEU A 855 44.14 33.29 12.74
N THR A 856 43.58 33.41 11.53
CA THR A 856 42.93 34.63 11.04
C THR A 856 41.58 34.86 11.73
N THR A 857 41.39 36.02 12.35
CA THR A 857 40.10 36.40 12.95
C THR A 857 38.99 36.41 11.89
N GLY A 858 37.82 35.85 12.21
CA GLY A 858 36.67 35.77 11.31
C GLY A 858 36.69 34.64 10.28
N LYS A 859 37.86 34.06 9.96
CA LYS A 859 37.98 32.94 9.01
C LYS A 859 37.41 31.66 9.63
N THR A 860 36.56 30.95 8.89
CA THR A 860 36.02 29.66 9.35
C THR A 860 37.05 28.55 9.15
N TYR A 861 37.18 27.68 10.16
CA TYR A 861 37.95 26.46 10.10
C TYR A 861 37.09 25.28 10.56
N TYR A 862 37.24 24.14 9.92
CA TYR A 862 36.59 22.88 10.30
C TYR A 862 37.63 21.90 10.81
N TYR A 863 37.32 21.19 11.90
CA TYR A 863 38.23 20.23 12.53
C TYR A 863 37.58 18.85 12.66
N LYS A 864 38.40 17.80 12.55
CA LYS A 864 38.03 16.44 12.96
C LYS A 864 39.20 15.76 13.66
N VAL A 865 38.92 14.97 14.69
CA VAL A 865 39.93 14.27 15.49
C VAL A 865 39.64 12.78 15.45
N ARG A 866 40.65 11.93 15.26
CA ARG A 866 40.54 10.47 15.46
C ARG A 866 41.51 9.99 16.51
N ALA A 867 41.10 9.00 17.30
CA ALA A 867 42.00 8.29 18.20
C ALA A 867 42.85 7.26 17.43
N TYR A 868 43.98 6.84 18.01
CA TYR A 868 44.77 5.73 17.48
C TYR A 868 45.41 4.88 18.59
N LYS A 869 45.51 3.58 18.32
CA LYS A 869 46.20 2.57 19.13
C LYS A 869 47.48 2.14 18.41
N LYS A 870 48.51 1.76 19.17
CA LYS A 870 49.59 0.91 18.69
C LYS A 870 49.48 -0.45 19.37
N GLU A 871 49.75 -1.50 18.62
CA GLU A 871 49.76 -2.89 19.05
C GLU A 871 50.82 -3.59 18.19
N GLY A 872 51.93 -4.01 18.83
CA GLY A 872 53.19 -4.28 18.14
C GLY A 872 53.67 -3.08 17.29
N LYS A 873 54.26 -3.38 16.13
CA LYS A 873 54.71 -2.36 15.15
C LYS A 873 53.52 -1.65 14.44
N LYS A 874 52.32 -2.25 14.42
CA LYS A 874 51.15 -1.74 13.65
C LYS A 874 50.40 -0.63 14.40
N THR A 875 49.83 0.32 13.64
CA THR A 875 49.07 1.47 14.18
C THR A 875 47.64 1.44 13.66
N VAL A 876 46.67 1.35 14.57
CA VAL A 876 45.25 1.16 14.26
C VAL A 876 44.50 2.46 14.55
N TYR A 877 43.71 2.91 13.57
CA TYR A 877 43.03 4.21 13.61
C TYR A 877 41.55 4.05 13.89
N GLY A 878 41.05 4.85 14.83
CA GLY A 878 39.62 4.97 15.07
C GLY A 878 38.93 5.85 14.03
N SER A 879 37.60 5.82 14.03
CA SER A 879 36.76 6.73 13.27
C SER A 879 36.99 8.20 13.68
N PHE A 880 36.72 9.11 12.75
CA PHE A 880 36.80 10.55 13.01
C PHE A 880 35.61 11.04 13.85
N SER A 881 35.86 12.03 14.71
CA SER A 881 34.82 12.82 15.37
C SER A 881 33.88 13.48 14.36
N LYS A 882 32.67 13.84 14.82
CA LYS A 882 31.81 14.82 14.12
C LYS A 882 32.63 16.09 13.79
N LYS A 883 32.36 16.71 12.62
CA LYS A 883 33.11 17.86 12.07
C LYS A 883 32.83 19.13 12.91
N VAL A 884 33.82 19.63 13.64
CA VAL A 884 33.66 20.82 14.51
C VAL A 884 33.98 22.10 13.72
N LYS A 885 32.96 22.95 13.52
CA LYS A 885 33.09 24.29 12.92
C LYS A 885 33.51 25.31 13.98
N ALA A 886 34.62 26.01 13.77
CA ALA A 886 35.11 27.04 14.67
C ALA A 886 35.56 28.30 13.92
N VAL A 887 35.31 29.46 14.52
CA VAL A 887 35.68 30.78 13.98
C VAL A 887 36.45 31.55 15.06
N PRO A 888 37.71 31.98 14.84
CA PRO A 888 38.44 32.80 15.80
C PRO A 888 37.79 34.19 15.89
N ARG A 889 37.33 34.58 17.07
CA ARG A 889 36.65 35.86 17.35
C ARG A 889 36.96 36.32 18.78
N THR A 890 36.76 37.61 19.07
CA THR A 890 36.94 38.13 20.44
C THR A 890 35.93 37.47 21.41
N LYS A 891 36.29 37.37 22.69
CA LYS A 891 35.39 36.87 23.74
C LYS A 891 34.32 37.92 24.05
N ALA A 892 33.13 37.51 24.48
CA ALA A 892 32.13 38.46 24.96
C ALA A 892 32.66 39.25 26.19
N PRO A 893 32.43 40.58 26.29
CA PRO A 893 32.98 41.40 27.37
C PRO A 893 32.37 41.07 28.75
N LYS A 894 33.17 41.15 29.82
CA LYS A 894 32.66 41.16 31.19
C LYS A 894 32.26 42.60 31.55
N PHE A 895 31.01 42.79 32.00
CA PHE A 895 30.45 44.11 32.32
C PHE A 895 29.62 44.13 33.62
N THR A 896 29.44 45.33 34.17
CA THR A 896 28.60 45.66 35.32
C THR A 896 27.67 46.83 34.98
N LEU A 897 26.66 47.03 35.82
CA LEU A 897 25.68 48.12 35.73
C LEU A 897 25.68 48.85 37.08
N LYS A 898 25.78 50.19 37.06
CA LYS A 898 25.62 51.04 38.24
C LYS A 898 24.38 51.95 38.03
N PRO A 899 23.30 51.81 38.82
CA PRO A 899 22.08 52.60 38.64
C PRO A 899 22.13 53.95 39.38
N GLY A 900 21.55 54.97 38.76
CA GLY A 900 21.14 56.23 39.37
C GLY A 900 19.64 56.48 39.09
N ARG A 901 19.12 57.64 39.51
CA ARG A 901 17.67 57.95 39.46
C ARG A 901 17.09 57.96 38.04
N ARG A 902 17.76 58.59 37.07
CA ARG A 902 17.33 58.62 35.65
C ARG A 902 18.45 58.22 34.69
N SER A 903 19.39 57.40 35.17
CA SER A 903 20.56 56.95 34.41
C SER A 903 21.09 55.59 34.87
N ILE A 904 21.76 54.84 33.97
CA ILE A 904 22.51 53.62 34.29
C ILE A 904 23.89 53.70 33.63
N ARG A 905 24.96 53.63 34.43
CA ARG A 905 26.35 53.57 33.94
C ARG A 905 26.75 52.11 33.69
N VAL A 906 26.93 51.76 32.42
CA VAL A 906 27.43 50.47 31.95
C VAL A 906 28.95 50.52 31.95
N VAL A 907 29.63 49.58 32.59
CA VAL A 907 31.11 49.54 32.71
C VAL A 907 31.62 48.16 32.31
N TRP A 908 32.69 48.07 31.51
CA TRP A 908 33.23 46.80 31.02
C TRP A 908 34.76 46.74 31.02
N LYS A 909 35.31 45.53 31.23
CA LYS A 909 36.77 45.30 31.14
C LYS A 909 37.21 45.15 29.67
N LYS A 910 38.41 45.65 29.35
CA LYS A 910 39.04 45.57 28.02
C LYS A 910 39.11 44.10 27.54
N VAL A 911 38.61 43.82 26.34
CA VAL A 911 38.67 42.49 25.72
C VAL A 911 39.90 42.40 24.83
N ASP A 912 40.75 41.40 25.08
CA ASP A 912 41.90 41.07 24.23
C ASP A 912 41.50 40.89 22.76
N GLY A 913 42.28 41.53 21.88
CA GLY A 913 42.02 41.62 20.45
C GLY A 913 40.84 42.51 20.03
N GLY A 914 40.13 43.16 20.96
CA GLY A 914 38.98 44.03 20.67
C GLY A 914 39.38 45.41 20.14
N HIS A 915 38.64 45.89 19.13
CA HIS A 915 38.74 47.26 18.57
C HIS A 915 37.55 48.15 18.94
N GLY A 916 36.54 47.59 19.62
CA GLY A 916 35.39 48.33 20.12
C GLY A 916 34.25 47.43 20.59
N TYR A 917 33.17 48.06 21.03
CA TYR A 917 32.04 47.43 21.71
C TYR A 917 30.72 48.01 21.22
N ARG A 918 29.67 47.18 21.11
CA ARG A 918 28.29 47.64 20.96
C ARG A 918 27.50 47.35 22.22
N ILE A 919 26.77 48.34 22.70
CA ILE A 919 25.95 48.31 23.92
C ILE A 919 24.48 48.42 23.52
N TYR A 920 23.63 47.54 24.07
CA TYR A 920 22.20 47.45 23.76
C TYR A 920 21.35 47.45 25.03
N ARG A 921 20.14 48.03 24.97
CA ARG A 921 19.15 48.12 26.07
C ARG A 921 17.74 47.73 25.62
N ALA A 922 16.99 47.04 26.48
CA ALA A 922 15.56 46.78 26.35
C ALA A 922 14.81 47.10 27.67
N ARG A 923 13.48 47.26 27.61
CA ARG A 923 12.59 47.38 28.80
C ARG A 923 12.19 46.01 29.38
N SER A 924 12.17 44.97 28.57
CA SER A 924 11.95 43.57 29.01
C SER A 924 13.17 42.70 28.65
N LYS A 925 13.26 41.52 29.28
CA LYS A 925 14.37 40.57 29.13
C LYS A 925 14.57 40.13 27.68
N ASP A 926 13.46 39.83 27.00
CA ASP A 926 13.44 39.18 25.70
C ASP A 926 12.89 40.09 24.57
N GLY A 927 12.43 41.30 24.90
CA GLY A 927 11.90 42.28 23.94
C GLY A 927 12.95 43.01 23.08
N LYS A 928 12.49 43.93 22.21
CA LYS A 928 13.32 44.61 21.19
C LYS A 928 14.45 45.46 21.79
N TYR A 929 15.70 45.03 21.58
CA TYR A 929 16.91 45.70 22.10
C TYR A 929 17.37 46.85 21.20
N LYS A 930 17.20 48.11 21.66
CA LYS A 930 17.79 49.29 20.98
C LYS A 930 19.30 49.32 21.20
N MET A 931 20.06 49.55 20.13
CA MET A 931 21.50 49.81 20.18
C MET A 931 21.72 51.24 20.69
N LEU A 932 22.51 51.41 21.76
CA LEU A 932 22.74 52.71 22.40
C LEU A 932 24.06 53.37 22.00
N LYS A 933 25.12 52.59 21.82
CA LYS A 933 26.45 53.10 21.45
C LYS A 933 27.28 52.03 20.74
N ASP A 934 27.98 52.44 19.69
CA ASP A 934 29.12 51.74 19.08
C ASP A 934 30.38 52.50 19.55
N SER A 935 31.16 51.91 20.45
CA SER A 935 32.28 52.56 21.14
C SER A 935 33.61 52.04 20.61
N ARG A 936 34.51 52.94 20.20
CA ARG A 936 35.89 52.61 19.80
C ARG A 936 36.72 52.23 21.06
N ALA A 937 37.82 51.52 20.87
CA ALA A 937 38.41 50.61 21.86
C ALA A 937 38.72 51.13 23.28
N TYR A 938 38.94 52.44 23.47
CA TYR A 938 39.62 52.99 24.64
C TYR A 938 38.73 53.44 25.82
N ILE A 939 37.42 53.64 25.64
CA ILE A 939 36.54 54.15 26.70
C ILE A 939 35.84 52.98 27.42
N PRO A 940 36.17 52.65 28.69
CA PRO A 940 35.66 51.48 29.40
C PRO A 940 34.28 51.71 30.07
N GLY A 941 33.39 52.43 29.41
CA GLY A 941 32.03 52.64 29.92
C GLY A 941 31.13 53.49 29.04
N TYR A 942 29.85 53.52 29.38
CA TYR A 942 28.82 54.36 28.76
C TYR A 942 27.67 54.60 29.75
N THR A 943 27.24 55.85 29.90
CA THR A 943 26.09 56.21 30.74
C THR A 943 24.83 56.32 29.89
N SER A 944 23.88 55.41 30.09
CA SER A 944 22.54 55.47 29.52
C SER A 944 21.69 56.46 30.34
N ILE A 945 21.63 57.72 29.91
CA ILE A 945 20.74 58.76 30.45
C ILE A 945 19.33 58.69 29.85
N GLY A 946 18.43 59.59 30.29
CA GLY A 946 17.10 59.75 29.69
C GLY A 946 16.17 58.56 29.90
N ILE A 947 16.22 57.95 31.09
CA ILE A 947 15.39 56.80 31.46
C ILE A 947 14.50 57.08 32.68
N THR A 948 13.45 56.26 32.83
CA THR A 948 12.48 56.35 33.92
C THR A 948 13.11 55.91 35.24
N ALA A 949 12.75 56.56 36.35
CA ALA A 949 13.12 56.13 37.70
C ALA A 949 12.38 54.85 38.11
N ASN A 950 12.86 54.13 39.13
CA ASN A 950 12.25 52.92 39.69
C ASN A 950 11.94 51.79 38.65
N HIS A 951 12.54 51.80 37.46
CA HIS A 951 12.17 50.93 36.33
C HIS A 951 13.28 49.93 35.97
N LYS A 952 12.91 48.69 35.63
CA LYS A 952 13.85 47.62 35.25
C LYS A 952 14.33 47.80 33.81
N TYR A 953 15.64 47.70 33.57
CA TYR A 953 16.24 47.76 32.23
C TYR A 953 17.25 46.63 32.00
N TYR A 954 17.21 46.05 30.80
CA TYR A 954 17.97 44.87 30.43
C TYR A 954 19.05 45.24 29.42
N TYR A 955 20.30 44.83 29.68
CA TYR A 955 21.47 45.18 28.88
C TYR A 955 22.20 43.95 28.37
N LYS A 956 22.67 44.01 27.12
CA LYS A 956 23.63 43.07 26.55
C LYS A 956 24.66 43.78 25.69
N LEU A 957 25.89 43.29 25.70
CA LEU A 957 27.03 43.88 25.00
C LEU A 957 27.63 42.87 24.00
N ARG A 958 28.41 43.35 23.03
CA ARG A 958 29.36 42.51 22.27
C ARG A 958 30.56 43.32 21.82
N SER A 959 31.77 42.78 21.98
CA SER A 959 33.00 43.34 21.40
C SER A 959 33.11 42.98 19.91
N TYR A 960 33.88 43.75 19.15
CA TYR A 960 34.27 43.43 17.78
C TYR A 960 35.77 43.63 17.57
N ARG A 961 36.31 43.02 16.51
CA ARG A 961 37.62 43.32 15.92
C ARG A 961 37.42 43.69 14.46
N ILE A 962 38.12 44.69 13.96
CA ILE A 962 38.12 45.07 12.54
C ILE A 962 39.14 44.19 11.80
N VAL A 963 38.74 43.63 10.66
CA VAL A 963 39.57 42.77 9.79
C VAL A 963 39.26 43.15 8.34
N LYS A 964 40.24 43.70 7.60
CA LYS A 964 40.03 44.29 6.25
C LYS A 964 38.76 45.17 6.20
N GLY A 965 38.73 46.22 7.03
CA GLY A 965 37.59 47.14 7.19
C GLY A 965 36.35 46.56 7.92
N LYS A 966 36.08 45.25 7.82
CA LYS A 966 34.82 44.64 8.29
C LYS A 966 34.86 44.29 9.79
N LYS A 967 33.82 44.65 10.55
CA LYS A 967 33.69 44.36 11.99
C LYS A 967 33.31 42.88 12.23
N VAL A 968 34.24 42.08 12.75
CA VAL A 968 34.01 40.70 13.21
C VAL A 968 33.60 40.71 14.69
N TYR A 969 32.34 40.36 14.97
CA TYR A 969 31.76 40.43 16.32
C TYR A 969 31.91 39.13 17.12
N SER A 970 32.20 39.29 18.41
CA SER A 970 31.98 38.29 19.46
C SER A 970 30.50 37.87 19.56
N ALA A 971 30.23 36.79 20.29
CA ALA A 971 28.88 36.51 20.77
C ALA A 971 28.40 37.63 21.72
N TYR A 972 27.08 37.79 21.86
CA TYR A 972 26.53 38.64 22.90
C TYR A 972 26.91 38.12 24.30
N THR A 973 27.03 39.03 25.26
CA THR A 973 27.03 38.66 26.68
C THR A 973 25.73 37.99 27.08
N LYS A 974 25.72 37.24 28.19
CA LYS A 974 24.48 37.03 28.93
C LYS A 974 23.85 38.40 29.23
N VAL A 975 22.51 38.47 29.19
CA VAL A 975 21.77 39.68 29.59
C VAL A 975 22.01 39.93 31.07
N LYS A 976 22.17 41.20 31.46
CA LYS A 976 22.05 41.65 32.85
C LYS A 976 20.88 42.62 32.97
N THR A 977 20.19 42.58 34.11
CA THR A 977 19.14 43.54 34.45
C THR A 977 19.56 44.39 35.64
N VAL A 978 19.00 45.59 35.74
CA VAL A 978 19.07 46.45 36.94
C VAL A 978 17.83 47.34 36.97
N ARG A 979 17.37 47.72 38.16
CA ARG A 979 16.35 48.78 38.35
C ARG A 979 17.08 50.13 38.48
N THR A 980 16.53 51.21 37.91
CA THR A 980 16.95 52.58 38.28
C THR A 980 16.65 52.86 39.75
N LYS A 981 17.37 53.82 40.34
CA LYS A 981 16.98 54.42 41.63
C LYS A 981 15.75 55.31 41.45
#